data_AF-A0A1H4QSA0-F1
#
_entry.id   AF-A0A1H4QSA0-F1
#
_cell.length_a   1.000
_cell.length_b   1.000
_cell.length_c   1.000
_cell.angle_alpha   90.00
_cell.angle_beta   90.00
_cell.angle_gamma   90.00
#
_symmetry.space_group_name_H-M   'P 1'
#
loop_
_entity.id
_entity.type
_entity.pdbx_description
1 polymer ?
#
loop_
_entity_poly.entity_id
_entity_poly.type
_entity_poly.pdbx_seq_one_letter_code
_entity_poly.pdbx_strand_id
1 'polypeptide(L)'
;MKKNTSLSDVASAAPSFDYGNGAAMPAPAAANDGLIFDDGEPFALADAGSVSVSAGSAKSLATIATLADYLINGFWQYNSAIAHHWASSTVTYNISGLNAAEQFLAQSALQAWHDVANVTFVQTAGSANITFSDAGTMQAVTNASWYGNGAMASANVDISSDWIANDGGAMDGKTGIDSYGYQTYIHEIGHALGLGHQGPYNGSAVYSTNALYADDTWQYSIMSYFSENNYSGSTYRYVVSPQMADIYAVGQIYGADTTTRTGDTVYGFHSNAGAVFDFSAYTRAPALTIYDSGGNDTLDCSGYSAAQTIDLHAGAFSSVGGLVNNIGIALNTNIETAIGGSGNDTLIANDNGCTLIGGAGNDTLIGGAGNDRLIGGPGVDIMTGGGGADTFVFATGDSSTVAGQHDRITDFVSGTDHIDLSGIDAIASTSGYDPFRFIGSSAFDGSAGELDYSYNSTLGVTVVQGDTNGDRIADFGIDLTGNVTLSLGDFIGAYSTPVVIESSGAITLVREGNNYFLNPTAGGAGPSIKSNGAPFVASAQAGAWTPIGTEPTASGYEIAWKVIGSDQYMVWNADSNGNFVSSPTGIVAGSNAALEELETSFHQDLNGDGVIGMPAPVVIESAGLTKLDLVGSNYFLDPLGGGTGPSIKSSGAPFVASTQAGAWTPIGTEPTASGYEIAWKVIGSDQYMVWNADSNGNFVSSPTGIVAGSNAALEELETSFHQDLNGDGVIGMPAPVVIESAGLTKLDLVGSNYFLDPLGGGTGPSIKSSGAPFVASTQAGAWTPIGTEPTASGYEIAWKVIGSDQYMVWNADSNGNFVSSPTGIVAGSNAALEELETSFHQDLNGDGVIGIPAPVVIESAGLTKLDLVGSNYFLDPLGGGTGPSIKSSGAPLVASTQAGAWTPIGTEPTASGYEIAWKVIGSDQYMVWNADSNGNFVSSPTGIVAGSNAALEELETSFHQDLNGDGVIGVPAVASHLMGLQSFAFRSNLPELFSSNDHQLPDVSALHELAGASPALSPLGAYDPPGAFDHGTHVADLHTGGFFFH
;
A
#
# COMPACT_ATOMS: atom_id res chain seq x y z
N MET A 1 48.72 -40.48 -15.47
CA MET A 1 49.04 -41.76 -16.18
C MET A 1 48.83 -41.54 -17.69
N LYS A 2 49.54 -42.29 -18.57
CA LYS A 2 49.52 -42.26 -20.05
C LYS A 2 50.36 -41.18 -20.81
N LYS A 3 51.47 -41.68 -21.38
CA LYS A 3 52.14 -41.37 -22.68
C LYS A 3 53.02 -40.11 -22.90
N ASN A 4 54.28 -40.41 -23.23
CA ASN A 4 55.33 -39.54 -23.79
C ASN A 4 55.09 -39.12 -25.26
N THR A 5 55.68 -37.98 -25.66
CA THR A 5 56.60 -37.74 -26.84
C THR A 5 56.94 -36.23 -26.88
N SER A 6 58.11 -35.72 -27.28
CA SER A 6 59.50 -36.22 -27.41
C SER A 6 60.44 -35.01 -27.67
N LEU A 7 61.75 -35.12 -27.41
CA LEU A 7 62.74 -34.04 -27.61
C LEU A 7 63.05 -33.73 -29.10
N SER A 8 63.30 -32.46 -29.43
CA SER A 8 64.29 -32.04 -30.47
C SER A 8 64.56 -30.51 -30.49
N ASP A 9 65.72 -30.10 -29.97
CA ASP A 9 66.73 -29.12 -30.46
C ASP A 9 66.40 -27.73 -31.09
N VAL A 10 67.46 -26.89 -31.06
CA VAL A 10 67.76 -25.68 -31.88
C VAL A 10 67.36 -24.29 -31.35
N ALA A 11 68.22 -23.78 -30.45
CA ALA A 11 69.00 -22.53 -30.56
C ALA A 11 68.37 -21.17 -30.97
N SER A 12 68.58 -20.18 -30.08
CA SER A 12 69.00 -18.79 -30.35
C SER A 12 68.24 -17.91 -31.34
N ALA A 13 67.41 -17.01 -30.81
CA ALA A 13 67.38 -15.59 -31.20
C ALA A 13 66.71 -14.75 -30.09
N ALA A 14 67.23 -13.55 -29.83
CA ALA A 14 66.38 -12.45 -29.33
C ALA A 14 65.66 -11.82 -30.54
N PRO A 15 64.45 -11.27 -30.35
CA PRO A 15 64.41 -9.81 -30.32
C PRO A 15 63.42 -9.21 -29.30
N SER A 16 63.43 -7.88 -29.26
CA SER A 16 62.45 -6.99 -28.63
C SER A 16 60.98 -7.43 -28.74
N PHE A 17 60.21 -7.16 -27.69
CA PHE A 17 58.76 -7.02 -27.79
C PHE A 17 58.33 -5.54 -27.67
N ASP A 18 57.24 -5.24 -28.37
CA ASP A 18 56.68 -3.91 -28.61
C ASP A 18 55.51 -3.64 -27.64
N TYR A 19 55.21 -2.37 -27.37
CA TYR A 19 54.12 -1.97 -26.50
C TYR A 19 52.81 -1.83 -27.30
N GLY A 20 51.86 -2.76 -27.10
CA GLY A 20 50.45 -2.51 -27.41
C GLY A 20 49.66 -3.67 -27.99
N ASN A 21 48.85 -4.33 -27.16
CA ASN A 21 47.39 -4.22 -27.25
C ASN A 21 46.73 -4.86 -26.02
N GLY A 22 45.60 -4.29 -25.59
CA GLY A 22 44.82 -4.82 -24.48
C GLY A 22 43.97 -6.03 -24.88
N ALA A 23 43.89 -7.01 -23.98
CA ALA A 23 42.86 -8.03 -23.97
C ALA A 23 42.51 -8.30 -22.50
N ALA A 24 41.22 -8.22 -22.14
CA ALA A 24 40.79 -8.40 -20.76
C ALA A 24 40.90 -9.87 -20.31
N MET A 25 41.38 -10.09 -19.08
CA MET A 25 41.30 -11.38 -18.41
C MET A 25 39.89 -11.55 -17.80
N PRO A 26 39.20 -12.70 -17.99
CA PRO A 26 37.93 -12.97 -17.32
C PRO A 26 38.16 -13.36 -15.85
N ALA A 27 37.23 -12.98 -14.98
CA ALA A 27 37.30 -13.27 -13.54
C ALA A 27 37.20 -14.77 -13.22
N PRO A 28 37.90 -15.27 -12.17
CA PRO A 28 37.65 -16.60 -11.62
C PRO A 28 36.31 -16.61 -10.85
N ALA A 29 35.64 -17.77 -10.83
CA ALA A 29 34.33 -17.93 -10.21
C ALA A 29 34.43 -18.26 -8.71
N ALA A 30 33.38 -17.89 -7.96
CA ALA A 30 33.27 -18.08 -6.51
C ALA A 30 33.31 -19.55 -6.07
N ALA A 31 33.83 -19.78 -4.86
CA ALA A 31 33.76 -21.04 -4.13
C ALA A 31 33.54 -20.77 -2.63
N ASN A 32 32.38 -21.14 -2.10
CA ASN A 32 32.16 -21.26 -0.67
C ASN A 32 32.75 -22.59 -0.19
N ASP A 33 33.55 -22.58 0.88
CA ASP A 33 33.21 -23.33 2.10
C ASP A 33 33.96 -22.76 3.32
N GLY A 34 33.47 -23.05 4.53
CA GLY A 34 33.74 -22.25 5.73
C GLY A 34 35.18 -22.21 6.25
N LEU A 35 35.58 -21.01 6.73
CA LEU A 35 36.73 -20.83 7.62
C LEU A 35 36.38 -21.29 9.04
N ILE A 36 37.36 -21.85 9.75
CA ILE A 36 37.30 -22.19 11.16
C ILE A 36 38.42 -21.42 11.88
N PHE A 37 38.07 -20.75 12.97
CA PHE A 37 39.00 -19.99 13.82
C PHE A 37 40.13 -20.89 14.38
N ASP A 38 41.34 -20.34 14.50
CA ASP A 38 42.51 -20.97 15.14
C ASP A 38 43.20 -19.95 16.07
N ASP A 39 43.93 -20.41 17.10
CA ASP A 39 44.07 -19.66 18.36
C ASP A 39 45.42 -18.97 18.64
N GLY A 40 45.69 -17.86 17.93
CA GLY A 40 46.58 -16.80 18.42
C GLY A 40 48.09 -16.96 18.15
N GLU A 41 48.46 -17.63 17.06
CA GLU A 41 49.81 -17.57 16.47
C GLU A 41 49.81 -16.63 15.25
N PRO A 42 50.90 -15.89 14.96
CA PRO A 42 50.92 -14.87 13.92
C PRO A 42 50.73 -15.45 12.51
N PHE A 43 50.02 -14.70 11.65
CA PHE A 43 49.57 -15.10 10.32
C PHE A 43 50.55 -15.99 9.54
N ALA A 44 50.16 -17.25 9.34
CA ALA A 44 50.90 -18.18 8.49
C ALA A 44 50.84 -17.71 7.03
N LEU A 45 51.99 -17.32 6.48
CA LEU A 45 52.15 -16.96 5.05
C LEU A 45 51.48 -18.00 4.15
N ALA A 46 50.59 -17.54 3.27
CA ALA A 46 49.73 -18.40 2.48
C ALA A 46 50.50 -19.44 1.63
N ASP A 47 50.00 -20.68 1.57
CA ASP A 47 50.57 -21.77 0.78
C ASP A 47 50.48 -21.45 -0.73
N ALA A 48 51.56 -20.89 -1.27
CA ALA A 48 51.72 -20.60 -2.68
C ALA A 48 51.76 -21.90 -3.51
N GLY A 49 50.57 -22.30 -3.99
CA GLY A 49 50.26 -23.61 -4.54
C GLY A 49 51.33 -24.23 -5.45
N SER A 50 51.63 -25.50 -5.19
CA SER A 50 52.80 -26.26 -5.67
C SER A 50 53.31 -26.02 -7.11
N VAL A 51 54.19 -25.03 -7.27
CA VAL A 51 55.08 -24.92 -8.43
C VAL A 51 56.27 -25.86 -8.24
N SER A 52 56.31 -26.96 -8.98
CA SER A 52 57.38 -27.96 -8.87
C SER A 52 58.70 -27.52 -9.52
N VAL A 53 59.41 -26.59 -8.87
CA VAL A 53 60.78 -26.19 -9.24
C VAL A 53 61.74 -27.35 -8.96
N SER A 54 62.74 -27.57 -9.83
CA SER A 54 63.70 -28.67 -9.69
C SER A 54 64.59 -28.51 -8.45
N ALA A 55 64.64 -29.53 -7.60
CA ALA A 55 65.29 -29.47 -6.29
C ALA A 55 66.82 -29.24 -6.33
N GLY A 56 67.24 -27.99 -6.13
CA GLY A 56 68.21 -27.68 -5.08
C GLY A 56 67.48 -27.56 -3.74
N SER A 57 68.11 -27.87 -2.61
CA SER A 57 67.43 -27.78 -1.31
C SER A 57 67.03 -26.33 -1.03
N ALA A 58 65.74 -26.08 -0.84
CA ALA A 58 65.29 -24.84 -0.23
C ALA A 58 65.89 -24.73 1.18
N LYS A 59 66.18 -23.50 1.62
CA LYS A 59 66.56 -23.19 3.00
C LYS A 59 65.28 -23.19 3.84
N SER A 60 65.38 -23.58 5.11
CA SER A 60 64.29 -23.41 6.08
C SER A 60 64.10 -21.94 6.44
N LEU A 61 62.88 -21.54 6.76
CA LEU A 61 62.61 -20.27 7.43
C LEU A 61 63.05 -20.37 8.91
N ALA A 62 63.46 -19.26 9.51
CA ALA A 62 63.61 -19.10 10.94
C ALA A 62 62.38 -18.38 11.55
N THR A 63 62.42 -18.14 12.86
CA THR A 63 61.58 -17.13 13.51
C THR A 63 62.44 -15.92 13.85
N ILE A 64 61.84 -14.75 14.03
CA ILE A 64 62.55 -13.53 14.46
C ILE A 64 63.43 -13.79 15.70
N ALA A 65 62.93 -14.53 16.68
CA ALA A 65 63.69 -14.93 17.88
C ALA A 65 64.87 -15.88 17.57
N THR A 66 64.74 -16.76 16.56
CA THR A 66 65.83 -17.65 16.10
C THR A 66 66.90 -16.86 15.34
N LEU A 67 66.50 -15.92 14.49
CA LEU A 67 67.41 -15.00 13.82
C LEU A 67 68.19 -14.16 14.84
N ALA A 68 67.48 -13.58 15.82
CA ALA A 68 68.06 -12.78 16.89
C ALA A 68 69.04 -13.56 17.78
N ASP A 69 68.72 -14.79 18.19
CA ASP A 69 69.67 -15.63 18.94
C ASP A 69 70.96 -15.91 18.13
N TYR A 70 70.86 -16.03 16.80
CA TYR A 70 72.05 -16.14 15.95
C TYR A 70 72.91 -14.86 15.96
N LEU A 71 72.29 -13.68 15.96
CA LEU A 71 72.97 -12.39 16.08
C LEU A 71 73.65 -12.24 17.45
N ILE A 72 72.99 -12.65 18.54
CA ILE A 72 73.51 -12.51 19.93
C ILE A 72 74.57 -13.58 20.26
N ASN A 73 74.39 -14.82 19.79
CA ASN A 73 75.18 -15.98 20.23
C ASN A 73 75.83 -16.75 19.08
N GLY A 74 75.05 -17.10 18.05
CA GLY A 74 75.46 -18.02 16.98
C GLY A 74 76.69 -17.56 16.19
N PHE A 75 76.72 -16.30 15.77
CA PHE A 75 77.85 -15.71 15.05
C PHE A 75 79.15 -15.68 15.88
N TRP A 76 79.07 -15.29 17.14
CA TRP A 76 80.24 -15.24 18.02
C TRP A 76 80.79 -16.65 18.30
N GLN A 77 79.90 -17.63 18.51
CA GLN A 77 80.29 -19.03 18.63
C GLN A 77 80.99 -19.55 17.36
N TYR A 78 80.49 -19.21 16.16
CA TYR A 78 81.13 -19.54 14.88
C TYR A 78 82.54 -18.94 14.78
N ASN A 79 82.73 -17.68 15.17
CA ASN A 79 84.03 -17.01 15.21
C ASN A 79 84.92 -17.43 16.40
N SER A 80 84.53 -18.41 17.20
CA SER A 80 85.23 -18.85 18.44
C SER A 80 85.42 -17.73 19.48
N ALA A 81 84.54 -16.73 19.47
CA ALA A 81 84.43 -15.66 20.44
C ALA A 81 83.34 -15.98 21.48
N ILE A 82 83.25 -15.15 22.52
CA ILE A 82 82.08 -15.08 23.41
C ILE A 82 81.16 -13.96 22.91
N ALA A 83 79.85 -14.11 23.14
CA ALA A 83 78.91 -12.99 23.03
C ALA A 83 79.38 -11.83 23.92
N HIS A 84 79.34 -10.60 23.41
CA HIS A 84 79.87 -9.44 24.12
C HIS A 84 79.11 -8.16 23.78
N HIS A 85 78.87 -7.32 24.80
CA HIS A 85 78.01 -6.12 24.73
C HIS A 85 78.38 -5.12 25.83
N TRP A 86 77.81 -3.92 25.83
CA TRP A 86 78.08 -2.92 26.88
C TRP A 86 77.41 -3.27 28.20
N ALA A 87 78.18 -3.30 29.30
CA ALA A 87 77.66 -3.56 30.65
C ALA A 87 76.93 -2.36 31.29
N SER A 88 76.57 -1.35 30.48
CA SER A 88 75.79 -0.17 30.87
C SER A 88 75.02 0.32 29.66
N SER A 89 73.77 0.75 29.87
CA SER A 89 72.95 1.41 28.86
C SER A 89 73.46 2.80 28.46
N THR A 90 74.31 3.45 29.26
CA THR A 90 74.93 4.72 28.86
C THR A 90 76.23 4.48 28.10
N VAL A 91 76.20 4.64 26.78
CA VAL A 91 77.35 4.40 25.89
C VAL A 91 77.90 5.73 25.37
N THR A 92 79.12 6.08 25.74
CA THR A 92 79.75 7.31 25.24
C THR A 92 80.29 7.12 23.82
N TYR A 93 80.15 8.13 22.96
CA TYR A 93 80.69 8.08 21.60
C TYR A 93 81.54 9.30 21.24
N ASN A 94 82.41 9.16 20.23
CA ASN A 94 83.15 10.28 19.65
C ASN A 94 83.21 10.16 18.11
N ILE A 95 82.67 11.18 17.43
CA ILE A 95 82.62 11.32 15.97
C ILE A 95 83.55 12.42 15.43
N SER A 96 84.48 12.95 16.24
CA SER A 96 85.36 14.06 15.83
C SER A 96 86.39 13.69 14.76
N GLY A 97 86.48 12.41 14.36
CA GLY A 97 87.25 11.96 13.21
C GLY A 97 86.51 12.12 11.87
N LEU A 98 85.18 12.16 11.89
CA LEU A 98 84.33 12.17 10.69
C LEU A 98 84.11 13.59 10.12
N ASN A 99 83.82 13.70 8.82
CA ASN A 99 83.37 14.94 8.21
C ASN A 99 81.89 15.25 8.52
N ALA A 100 81.42 16.47 8.24
CA ALA A 100 80.09 16.92 8.66
C ALA A 100 78.90 16.09 8.12
N ALA A 101 79.02 15.47 6.94
CA ALA A 101 77.98 14.59 6.38
C ALA A 101 78.02 13.20 7.03
N GLU A 102 79.22 12.65 7.22
CA GLU A 102 79.44 11.39 7.94
C GLU A 102 78.99 11.49 9.41
N GLN A 103 79.24 12.62 10.09
CA GLN A 103 78.73 12.90 11.44
C GLN A 103 77.20 12.83 11.49
N PHE A 104 76.51 13.37 10.48
CA PHE A 104 75.04 13.30 10.39
C PHE A 104 74.54 11.86 10.18
N LEU A 105 75.21 11.06 9.33
CA LEU A 105 74.86 9.64 9.14
C LEU A 105 75.10 8.84 10.43
N ALA A 106 76.25 9.02 11.09
CA ALA A 106 76.59 8.36 12.34
C ALA A 106 75.60 8.73 13.46
N GLN A 107 75.24 10.00 13.60
CA GLN A 107 74.25 10.46 14.59
C GLN A 107 72.84 9.91 14.30
N SER A 108 72.42 9.89 13.04
CA SER A 108 71.12 9.33 12.64
C SER A 108 71.06 7.82 12.91
N ALA A 109 72.14 7.09 12.65
CA ALA A 109 72.21 5.66 12.90
C ALA A 109 72.30 5.33 14.40
N LEU A 110 73.01 6.15 15.20
CA LEU A 110 72.97 6.06 16.67
C LEU A 110 71.55 6.32 17.20
N GLN A 111 70.81 7.29 16.63
CA GLN A 111 69.42 7.54 16.99
C GLN A 111 68.53 6.33 16.65
N ALA A 112 68.66 5.75 15.45
CA ALA A 112 67.89 4.58 15.05
C ALA A 112 68.10 3.34 15.96
N TRP A 113 69.27 3.21 16.58
CA TRP A 113 69.51 2.20 17.63
C TRP A 113 69.00 2.60 19.02
N HIS A 114 68.99 3.90 19.35
CA HIS A 114 68.40 4.41 20.60
C HIS A 114 66.88 4.25 20.61
N ASP A 115 66.21 4.49 19.48
CA ASP A 115 64.75 4.40 19.36
C ASP A 115 64.21 3.01 19.71
N VAL A 116 64.99 1.94 19.51
CA VAL A 116 64.54 0.55 19.60
C VAL A 116 65.05 -0.22 20.83
N ALA A 117 65.97 0.39 21.59
CA ALA A 117 66.59 -0.24 22.75
C ALA A 117 66.99 0.79 23.81
N ASN A 118 66.95 0.36 25.07
CA ASN A 118 67.34 1.12 26.26
C ASN A 118 68.87 1.35 26.30
N VAL A 119 69.38 2.16 25.36
CA VAL A 119 70.79 2.54 25.17
C VAL A 119 70.86 4.05 24.91
N THR A 120 71.33 4.80 25.89
CA THR A 120 71.54 6.25 25.78
C THR A 120 72.94 6.56 25.24
N PHE A 121 73.02 7.08 24.01
CA PHE A 121 74.27 7.50 23.41
C PHE A 121 74.67 8.93 23.82
N VAL A 122 75.88 9.09 24.36
CA VAL A 122 76.38 10.39 24.88
C VAL A 122 77.64 10.83 24.14
N GLN A 123 77.54 11.92 23.36
CA GLN A 123 78.69 12.44 22.61
C GLN A 123 79.77 13.02 23.52
N THR A 124 81.03 12.77 23.18
CA THR A 124 82.22 13.33 23.83
C THR A 124 83.21 13.85 22.77
N ALA A 125 84.17 14.68 23.20
CA ALA A 125 85.27 15.17 22.38
C ALA A 125 86.63 14.55 22.79
N GLY A 126 86.62 13.32 23.31
CA GLY A 126 87.79 12.67 23.91
C GLY A 126 87.74 11.15 23.79
N SER A 127 88.23 10.44 24.80
CA SER A 127 88.06 8.98 24.90
C SER A 127 86.59 8.62 25.15
N ALA A 128 86.08 7.67 24.38
CA ALA A 128 84.70 7.21 24.38
C ALA A 128 84.61 5.67 24.36
N ASN A 129 83.42 5.12 24.58
CA ASN A 129 83.15 3.68 24.39
C ASN A 129 83.21 3.30 22.91
N ILE A 130 82.54 4.08 22.06
CA ILE A 130 82.56 3.95 20.60
C ILE A 130 83.33 5.14 19.99
N THR A 131 84.33 4.89 19.17
CA THR A 131 85.02 5.92 18.37
C THR A 131 84.72 5.68 16.90
N PHE A 132 84.50 6.76 16.13
CA PHE A 132 84.30 6.70 14.69
C PHE A 132 85.48 7.31 13.93
N SER A 133 85.89 6.66 12.85
CA SER A 133 86.94 7.11 11.94
C SER A 133 86.61 6.83 10.47
N ASP A 134 87.27 7.58 9.59
CA ASP A 134 87.11 7.60 8.13
C ASP A 134 88.33 6.97 7.41
N ALA A 135 89.08 6.11 8.10
CA ALA A 135 90.39 5.65 7.64
C ALA A 135 90.31 4.44 6.68
N GLY A 136 91.33 4.32 5.83
CA GLY A 136 91.47 3.20 4.90
C GLY A 136 91.21 3.57 3.44
N THR A 137 90.63 2.63 2.69
CA THR A 137 90.29 2.74 1.28
C THR A 137 89.29 1.64 0.96
N MET A 138 88.07 1.99 0.54
CA MET A 138 86.93 1.07 0.32
C MET A 138 86.73 0.09 1.49
N GLN A 139 86.61 0.61 2.71
CA GLN A 139 86.53 -0.17 3.93
C GLN A 139 85.32 0.26 4.79
N ALA A 140 84.59 -0.71 5.31
CA ALA A 140 83.73 -0.58 6.48
C ALA A 140 84.07 -1.75 7.43
N VAL A 141 84.36 -1.45 8.69
CA VAL A 141 84.62 -2.46 9.73
C VAL A 141 84.53 -1.91 11.15
N THR A 142 83.94 -2.68 12.06
CA THR A 142 83.98 -2.42 13.50
C THR A 142 84.99 -3.31 14.22
N ASN A 143 85.92 -2.66 14.92
CA ASN A 143 86.93 -3.32 15.75
C ASN A 143 86.59 -3.16 17.23
N ALA A 144 85.96 -4.18 17.82
CA ALA A 144 85.63 -4.22 19.25
C ALA A 144 86.74 -4.89 20.09
N SER A 145 86.80 -4.53 21.37
CA SER A 145 87.54 -5.26 22.40
C SER A 145 86.69 -5.42 23.66
N TRP A 146 86.83 -6.55 24.35
CA TRP A 146 86.01 -6.93 25.49
C TRP A 146 86.82 -7.67 26.57
N TYR A 147 86.29 -7.65 27.78
CA TYR A 147 86.84 -8.40 28.92
C TYR A 147 86.37 -9.87 28.88
N GLY A 148 87.08 -10.76 29.58
CA GLY A 148 86.81 -12.20 29.58
C GLY A 148 85.48 -12.66 30.19
N ASN A 149 84.59 -11.72 30.55
CA ASN A 149 83.20 -11.95 30.98
C ASN A 149 82.16 -11.48 29.96
N GLY A 150 82.56 -11.03 28.77
CA GLY A 150 81.67 -10.51 27.71
C GLY A 150 81.38 -9.01 27.78
N ALA A 151 81.82 -8.30 28.82
CA ALA A 151 81.64 -6.84 28.86
C ALA A 151 82.58 -6.15 27.86
N MET A 152 82.03 -5.37 26.93
CA MET A 152 82.80 -4.53 26.01
C MET A 152 83.64 -3.47 26.75
N ALA A 153 84.80 -3.16 26.19
CA ALA A 153 85.77 -2.20 26.71
C ALA A 153 86.02 -1.03 25.75
N SER A 154 86.01 -1.28 24.43
CA SER A 154 86.15 -0.27 23.38
C SER A 154 85.57 -0.79 22.06
N ALA A 155 84.99 0.08 21.23
CA ALA A 155 84.73 -0.20 19.82
C ALA A 155 85.25 0.95 18.94
N ASN A 156 85.79 0.62 17.77
CA ASN A 156 86.11 1.59 16.73
C ASN A 156 85.39 1.23 15.43
N VAL A 157 84.45 2.06 15.02
CA VAL A 157 83.75 1.98 13.72
C VAL A 157 84.59 2.74 12.69
N ASP A 158 85.15 2.03 11.70
CA ASP A 158 86.04 2.60 10.69
C ASP A 158 85.42 2.43 9.29
N ILE A 159 84.77 3.49 8.79
CA ILE A 159 84.06 3.51 7.50
C ILE A 159 84.68 4.62 6.64
N SER A 160 85.47 4.23 5.65
CA SER A 160 86.30 5.19 4.90
C SER A 160 85.46 6.15 4.05
N SER A 161 85.86 7.41 3.92
CA SER A 161 85.08 8.40 3.13
C SER A 161 84.87 7.99 1.66
N ASP A 162 85.75 7.16 1.10
CA ASP A 162 85.57 6.60 -0.25
C ASP A 162 84.60 5.40 -0.30
N TRP A 163 84.33 4.72 0.81
CA TRP A 163 83.18 3.82 0.92
C TRP A 163 81.88 4.62 0.80
N ILE A 164 81.73 5.70 1.59
CA ILE A 164 80.54 6.57 1.55
C ILE A 164 80.39 7.25 0.19
N ALA A 165 81.46 7.78 -0.40
CA ALA A 165 81.41 8.49 -1.68
C ALA A 165 81.18 7.59 -2.92
N ASN A 166 81.37 6.27 -2.80
CA ASN A 166 81.09 5.29 -3.87
C ASN A 166 79.92 4.33 -3.52
N ASP A 167 79.18 4.62 -2.46
CA ASP A 167 78.07 3.81 -1.90
C ASP A 167 78.46 2.33 -1.69
N GLY A 168 79.58 2.09 -1.01
CA GLY A 168 80.17 0.76 -0.79
C GLY A 168 80.62 0.02 -2.06
N GLY A 169 80.60 0.68 -3.21
CA GLY A 169 80.81 0.07 -4.53
C GLY A 169 79.53 -0.35 -5.24
N ALA A 170 78.35 -0.10 -4.66
CA ALA A 170 77.05 -0.28 -5.33
C ALA A 170 76.78 0.79 -6.39
N MET A 171 77.48 1.94 -6.32
CA MET A 171 77.46 3.02 -7.32
C MET A 171 76.08 3.67 -7.57
N ASP A 172 75.20 3.72 -6.57
CA ASP A 172 73.88 4.36 -6.70
C ASP A 172 73.97 5.90 -6.76
N GLY A 173 75.04 6.48 -6.20
CA GLY A 173 75.36 7.91 -6.22
C GLY A 173 74.79 8.74 -5.06
N LYS A 174 74.20 8.12 -4.03
CA LYS A 174 73.56 8.79 -2.90
C LYS A 174 74.45 8.82 -1.65
N THR A 175 74.22 9.83 -0.80
CA THR A 175 75.08 10.16 0.36
C THR A 175 74.30 10.70 1.57
N GLY A 176 73.00 10.40 1.65
CA GLY A 176 72.11 10.77 2.76
C GLY A 176 71.47 9.54 3.43
N ILE A 177 70.39 9.73 4.17
CA ILE A 177 69.63 8.63 4.81
C ILE A 177 68.99 7.64 3.83
N ASP A 178 68.96 7.98 2.54
CA ASP A 178 68.60 7.08 1.44
C ASP A 178 69.88 6.61 0.72
N SER A 179 70.77 5.83 1.37
CA SER A 179 71.92 5.20 0.69
C SER A 179 72.48 3.99 1.46
N TYR A 180 73.27 3.14 0.79
CA TYR A 180 73.98 2.04 1.43
C TYR A 180 75.03 2.54 2.43
N GLY A 181 75.59 3.73 2.19
CA GLY A 181 76.39 4.46 3.17
C GLY A 181 75.69 4.64 4.52
N TYR A 182 74.40 4.98 4.55
CA TYR A 182 73.62 5.05 5.79
C TYR A 182 73.36 3.67 6.40
N GLN A 183 72.94 2.70 5.57
CA GLN A 183 72.75 1.30 6.00
C GLN A 183 74.02 0.71 6.64
N THR A 184 75.21 1.05 6.09
CA THR A 184 76.52 0.68 6.64
C THR A 184 76.73 1.25 8.04
N TYR A 185 76.39 2.52 8.28
CA TYR A 185 76.50 3.12 9.61
C TYR A 185 75.63 2.40 10.65
N ILE A 186 74.40 2.01 10.30
CA ILE A 186 73.53 1.24 11.20
C ILE A 186 74.13 -0.16 11.46
N HIS A 187 74.55 -0.88 10.40
CA HIS A 187 75.18 -2.20 10.49
C HIS A 187 76.41 -2.21 11.41
N GLU A 188 77.35 -1.29 11.19
CA GLU A 188 78.58 -1.23 11.98
C GLU A 188 78.32 -0.79 13.44
N ILE A 189 77.32 0.06 13.68
CA ILE A 189 76.90 0.37 15.07
C ILE A 189 76.24 -0.87 15.72
N GLY A 190 75.55 -1.73 14.96
CA GLY A 190 75.07 -3.03 15.43
C GLY A 190 76.21 -3.94 15.92
N HIS A 191 77.32 -4.00 15.18
CA HIS A 191 78.56 -4.63 15.67
C HIS A 191 79.14 -3.92 16.91
N ALA A 192 79.13 -2.60 16.95
CA ALA A 192 79.58 -1.82 18.11
C ALA A 192 78.66 -1.95 19.34
N LEU A 193 77.48 -2.54 19.18
CA LEU A 193 76.52 -2.91 20.24
C LEU A 193 76.55 -4.40 20.60
N GLY A 194 77.25 -5.25 19.84
CA GLY A 194 77.44 -6.66 20.14
C GLY A 194 76.68 -7.65 19.27
N LEU A 195 76.02 -7.19 18.20
CA LEU A 195 75.41 -8.09 17.21
C LEU A 195 76.48 -8.67 16.28
N GLY A 196 76.34 -9.94 15.93
CA GLY A 196 77.08 -10.57 14.83
C GLY A 196 76.41 -10.39 13.47
N HIS A 197 76.95 -11.00 12.41
CA HIS A 197 76.21 -11.16 11.16
C HIS A 197 75.11 -12.23 11.31
N GLN A 198 74.09 -12.17 10.45
CA GLN A 198 72.95 -13.08 10.50
C GLN A 198 73.28 -14.56 10.13
N GLY A 199 74.49 -14.84 9.63
CA GLY A 199 74.96 -16.19 9.34
C GLY A 199 76.50 -16.36 9.42
N PRO A 200 77.03 -17.58 9.13
CA PRO A 200 78.42 -17.96 9.30
C PRO A 200 79.30 -17.47 8.14
N TYR A 201 79.44 -16.15 8.01
CA TYR A 201 80.20 -15.48 6.97
C TYR A 201 80.81 -14.17 7.49
N ASN A 202 81.89 -13.69 6.86
CA ASN A 202 82.55 -12.43 7.22
C ASN A 202 83.37 -11.91 6.03
N GLY A 203 83.28 -10.62 5.69
CA GLY A 203 84.02 -9.95 4.61
C GLY A 203 83.60 -10.32 3.17
N SER A 204 83.08 -11.53 2.94
CA SER A 204 82.43 -11.92 1.68
C SER A 204 81.53 -13.13 1.90
N ALA A 205 80.39 -13.17 1.18
CA ALA A 205 79.41 -14.25 1.30
C ALA A 205 78.61 -14.43 -0.01
N VAL A 206 78.03 -15.62 -0.22
CA VAL A 206 77.09 -15.91 -1.32
C VAL A 206 75.85 -16.57 -0.75
N TYR A 207 74.69 -15.92 -0.85
CA TYR A 207 73.43 -16.33 -0.19
C TYR A 207 73.13 -17.84 -0.29
N SER A 208 73.13 -18.37 -1.51
CA SER A 208 72.85 -19.79 -1.77
C SER A 208 73.75 -20.74 -0.97
N THR A 209 74.99 -20.35 -0.70
CA THR A 209 76.02 -21.16 -0.01
C THR A 209 76.14 -20.85 1.47
N ASN A 210 76.02 -19.57 1.86
CA ASN A 210 76.42 -19.07 3.18
C ASN A 210 75.26 -18.77 4.13
N ALA A 211 74.08 -18.41 3.61
CA ALA A 211 72.91 -18.19 4.46
C ALA A 211 72.44 -19.50 5.11
N LEU A 212 72.11 -19.48 6.40
CA LEU A 212 71.57 -20.65 7.10
C LEU A 212 70.08 -20.84 6.82
N TYR A 213 69.34 -19.74 6.92
CA TYR A 213 67.90 -19.67 6.74
C TYR A 213 67.54 -18.95 5.44
N ALA A 214 66.27 -18.97 5.04
CA ALA A 214 65.82 -18.28 3.83
C ALA A 214 65.71 -16.75 4.08
N ASP A 215 65.21 -16.40 5.25
CA ASP A 215 65.01 -15.07 5.84
C ASP A 215 66.31 -14.39 6.35
N ASP A 216 67.48 -15.00 6.15
CA ASP A 216 68.79 -14.33 6.28
C ASP A 216 68.96 -13.34 5.11
N THR A 217 68.31 -12.18 5.26
CA THR A 217 68.37 -11.02 4.34
C THR A 217 68.12 -9.70 5.06
N TRP A 218 68.41 -8.58 4.39
CA TRP A 218 68.16 -7.22 4.84
C TRP A 218 66.70 -6.91 5.20
N GLN A 219 65.71 -7.70 4.79
CA GLN A 219 64.32 -7.52 5.23
C GLN A 219 64.14 -7.82 6.73
N TYR A 220 64.91 -8.78 7.26
CA TYR A 220 64.73 -9.28 8.64
C TYR A 220 65.87 -8.87 9.56
N SER A 221 67.08 -8.69 9.02
CA SER A 221 68.25 -8.17 9.76
C SER A 221 69.15 -7.34 8.85
N ILE A 222 69.43 -6.10 9.26
CA ILE A 222 70.44 -5.23 8.66
C ILE A 222 71.85 -5.80 8.77
N MET A 223 72.07 -6.74 9.71
CA MET A 223 73.32 -7.48 9.90
C MET A 223 73.54 -8.62 8.88
N SER A 224 72.59 -8.85 7.96
CA SER A 224 72.77 -9.78 6.85
C SER A 224 73.67 -9.19 5.74
N TYR A 225 74.34 -10.05 4.98
CA TYR A 225 75.07 -9.67 3.75
C TYR A 225 74.22 -9.75 2.48
N PHE A 226 72.94 -10.14 2.60
CA PHE A 226 72.10 -10.45 1.45
C PHE A 226 70.90 -9.51 1.39
N SER A 227 70.69 -8.90 0.22
CA SER A 227 69.49 -8.12 -0.05
C SER A 227 68.22 -8.98 0.04
N GLU A 228 67.13 -8.38 0.49
CA GLU A 228 65.79 -8.98 0.60
C GLU A 228 65.38 -9.79 -0.64
N ASN A 229 65.70 -9.33 -1.84
CA ASN A 229 65.36 -10.02 -3.09
C ASN A 229 66.08 -11.37 -3.34
N ASN A 230 66.91 -11.84 -2.41
CA ASN A 230 67.39 -13.23 -2.36
C ASN A 230 66.33 -14.19 -1.78
N TYR A 231 65.29 -13.66 -1.14
CA TYR A 231 64.17 -14.36 -0.52
C TYR A 231 62.84 -13.66 -0.88
N SER A 232 61.70 -14.20 -0.41
CA SER A 232 60.34 -13.62 -0.33
C SER A 232 59.69 -12.97 -1.58
N GLY A 233 60.40 -12.75 -2.68
CA GLY A 233 59.96 -11.89 -3.79
C GLY A 233 60.05 -10.39 -3.50
N SER A 234 60.59 -10.00 -2.34
CA SER A 234 60.67 -8.61 -1.87
C SER A 234 61.50 -7.71 -2.79
N THR A 235 61.17 -6.42 -2.83
CA THR A 235 61.76 -5.48 -3.82
C THR A 235 63.01 -4.79 -3.31
N TYR A 236 64.11 -4.94 -4.05
CA TYR A 236 65.43 -4.38 -3.72
C TYR A 236 65.41 -2.89 -3.29
N ARG A 237 65.78 -2.66 -2.03
CA ARG A 237 65.85 -1.36 -1.37
C ARG A 237 66.87 -1.39 -0.23
N TYR A 238 67.61 -0.30 -0.05
CA TYR A 238 68.39 -0.12 1.19
C TYR A 238 67.46 0.08 2.39
N VAL A 239 67.76 -0.61 3.48
CA VAL A 239 67.02 -0.51 4.74
C VAL A 239 67.59 0.61 5.62
N VAL A 240 66.70 1.47 6.12
CA VAL A 240 67.06 2.75 6.76
C VAL A 240 66.87 2.74 8.29
N SER A 241 66.74 1.55 8.88
CA SER A 241 66.54 1.28 10.31
C SER A 241 67.10 -0.10 10.69
N PRO A 242 67.29 -0.40 11.98
CA PRO A 242 67.31 -1.79 12.46
C PRO A 242 66.01 -2.51 12.08
N GLN A 243 66.08 -3.77 11.68
CA GLN A 243 64.92 -4.59 11.30
C GLN A 243 64.46 -5.50 12.45
N MET A 244 63.34 -6.21 12.27
CA MET A 244 62.68 -7.00 13.33
C MET A 244 63.62 -7.90 14.15
N ALA A 245 64.55 -8.64 13.53
CA ALA A 245 65.48 -9.51 14.26
C ALA A 245 66.59 -8.71 14.97
N ASP A 246 66.99 -7.57 14.42
CA ASP A 246 67.94 -6.66 15.06
C ASP A 246 67.34 -6.01 16.30
N ILE A 247 66.12 -5.47 16.17
CA ILE A 247 65.32 -4.86 17.24
C ILE A 247 65.10 -5.88 18.37
N TYR A 248 64.66 -7.09 18.02
CA TYR A 248 64.50 -8.16 19.00
C TYR A 248 65.84 -8.50 19.67
N ALA A 249 66.95 -8.55 18.91
CA ALA A 249 68.26 -8.87 19.45
C ALA A 249 68.78 -7.81 20.45
N VAL A 250 68.75 -6.52 20.11
CA VAL A 250 69.14 -5.46 21.07
C VAL A 250 68.16 -5.35 22.23
N GLY A 251 66.88 -5.65 22.00
CA GLY A 251 65.86 -5.77 23.05
C GLY A 251 66.19 -6.87 24.08
N GLN A 252 66.77 -8.00 23.66
CA GLN A 252 67.26 -9.03 24.59
C GLN A 252 68.56 -8.63 25.32
N ILE A 253 69.44 -7.85 24.69
CA ILE A 253 70.74 -7.45 25.28
C ILE A 253 70.56 -6.30 26.30
N TYR A 254 69.81 -5.25 25.94
CA TYR A 254 69.75 -3.99 26.66
C TYR A 254 68.37 -3.73 27.32
N GLY A 255 67.35 -4.50 26.92
CA GLY A 255 65.95 -4.15 27.10
C GLY A 255 65.46 -3.33 25.90
N ALA A 256 64.25 -3.65 25.42
CA ALA A 256 63.53 -2.82 24.46
C ALA A 256 63.23 -1.45 25.09
N ASP A 257 63.19 -0.38 24.30
CA ASP A 257 62.78 0.92 24.83
C ASP A 257 61.26 0.93 25.10
N THR A 258 60.82 1.76 26.04
CA THR A 258 59.40 1.92 26.45
C THR A 258 59.00 3.39 26.58
N THR A 259 59.82 4.28 26.02
CA THR A 259 59.70 5.74 26.07
C THR A 259 59.81 6.39 24.68
N THR A 260 60.20 5.61 23.66
CA THR A 260 60.15 6.01 22.25
C THR A 260 58.70 6.25 21.82
N ARG A 261 58.41 7.47 21.37
CA ARG A 261 57.17 7.85 20.65
C ARG A 261 55.84 7.55 21.35
N THR A 262 55.81 7.52 22.69
CA THR A 262 54.62 7.19 23.52
C THR A 262 53.44 8.20 23.45
N GLY A 263 52.89 8.42 22.26
CA GLY A 263 51.80 9.36 21.96
C GLY A 263 51.71 9.64 20.46
N ASP A 264 50.48 9.89 20.00
CA ASP A 264 49.99 9.94 18.62
C ASP A 264 51.05 10.29 17.55
N THR A 265 51.62 9.23 16.95
CA THR A 265 52.72 9.31 15.99
C THR A 265 52.30 8.90 14.59
N VAL A 266 52.54 9.80 13.62
CA VAL A 266 52.35 9.57 12.19
C VAL A 266 53.68 9.10 11.59
N TYR A 267 53.65 7.94 10.96
CA TYR A 267 54.67 7.37 10.10
C TYR A 267 54.26 7.54 8.63
N GLY A 268 55.21 7.75 7.74
CA GLY A 268 54.94 7.87 6.31
C GLY A 268 54.86 9.32 5.84
N PHE A 269 53.81 9.68 5.09
CA PHE A 269 53.56 11.08 4.76
C PHE A 269 53.13 11.86 6.01
N HIS A 270 53.30 13.20 5.99
CA HIS A 270 52.98 14.10 7.10
C HIS A 270 53.65 13.74 8.46
N SER A 271 54.69 12.91 8.45
CA SER A 271 55.24 12.26 9.64
C SER A 271 55.77 13.24 10.71
N ASN A 272 55.44 12.96 11.97
CA ASN A 272 56.04 13.58 13.15
C ASN A 272 57.13 12.71 13.80
N ALA A 273 57.29 11.44 13.37
CA ALA A 273 58.28 10.48 13.88
C ALA A 273 59.74 10.83 13.52
N GLY A 274 59.96 11.68 12.52
CA GLY A 274 61.28 12.18 12.11
C GLY A 274 61.70 11.77 10.70
N ALA A 275 62.81 12.34 10.21
CA ALA A 275 63.18 12.32 8.78
C ALA A 275 63.43 10.93 8.16
N VAL A 276 63.65 9.89 8.97
CA VAL A 276 63.77 8.48 8.50
C VAL A 276 62.41 7.88 8.17
N PHE A 277 61.35 8.37 8.81
CA PHE A 277 59.97 7.89 8.67
C PHE A 277 59.11 8.82 7.79
N ASP A 278 59.57 10.03 7.48
CA ASP A 278 58.95 10.95 6.51
C ASP A 278 59.16 10.46 5.07
N PHE A 279 58.13 9.86 4.48
CA PHE A 279 58.16 9.35 3.11
C PHE A 279 58.35 10.43 2.05
N SER A 280 58.07 11.71 2.36
CA SER A 280 58.31 12.82 1.43
C SER A 280 59.79 13.15 1.24
N ALA A 281 60.66 12.69 2.16
CA ALA A 281 62.11 12.81 2.04
C ALA A 281 62.74 11.86 1.00
N TYR A 282 61.98 10.87 0.50
CA TYR A 282 62.48 9.79 -0.35
C TYR A 282 61.98 9.89 -1.80
N THR A 283 62.87 9.69 -2.79
CA THR A 283 62.48 9.69 -4.22
C THR A 283 61.69 8.45 -4.66
N ARG A 284 61.61 7.44 -3.79
CA ARG A 284 60.89 6.17 -3.93
C ARG A 284 60.79 5.56 -2.53
N ALA A 285 59.66 4.95 -2.15
CA ALA A 285 59.37 4.49 -0.79
C ALA A 285 60.58 3.83 -0.08
N PRO A 286 60.85 4.15 1.19
CA PRO A 286 61.95 3.54 1.94
C PRO A 286 61.70 2.05 2.20
N ALA A 287 62.69 1.35 2.72
CA ALA A 287 62.49 0.09 3.42
C ALA A 287 62.91 0.25 4.88
N LEU A 288 62.03 -0.10 5.82
CA LEU A 288 62.24 0.09 7.25
C LEU A 288 61.36 -0.84 8.09
N THR A 289 61.71 -1.00 9.37
CA THR A 289 60.80 -1.53 10.39
C THR A 289 60.38 -0.37 11.30
N ILE A 290 59.07 -0.23 11.51
CA ILE A 290 58.46 0.70 12.46
C ILE A 290 58.59 0.14 13.88
N TYR A 291 58.95 1.00 14.83
CA TYR A 291 58.99 0.67 16.26
C TYR A 291 58.39 1.82 17.06
N ASP A 292 57.30 1.51 17.77
CA ASP A 292 56.64 2.38 18.72
C ASP A 292 56.42 1.70 20.07
N SER A 293 56.34 2.51 21.13
CA SER A 293 55.96 2.12 22.49
C SER A 293 54.51 2.53 22.83
N GLY A 294 53.82 3.23 21.93
CA GLY A 294 52.35 3.29 21.84
C GLY A 294 51.75 4.70 21.99
N GLY A 295 50.84 5.04 21.08
CA GLY A 295 49.98 6.21 21.12
C GLY A 295 48.57 5.89 20.62
N ASN A 296 48.10 6.70 19.67
CA ASN A 296 47.14 6.28 18.64
C ASN A 296 47.81 6.60 17.30
N ASP A 297 48.49 5.62 16.74
CA ASP A 297 49.52 5.83 15.74
C ASP A 297 49.01 5.57 14.33
N THR A 298 49.63 6.20 13.33
CA THR A 298 49.14 6.23 11.94
C THR A 298 50.23 5.85 10.95
N LEU A 299 49.95 4.92 10.04
CA LEU A 299 50.75 4.68 8.84
C LEU A 299 50.08 5.37 7.64
N ASP A 300 50.60 6.55 7.29
CA ASP A 300 50.11 7.39 6.19
C ASP A 300 50.89 7.11 4.89
N CYS A 301 50.24 6.43 3.95
CA CYS A 301 50.75 6.14 2.61
C CYS A 301 50.11 7.00 1.51
N SER A 302 49.42 8.10 1.87
CA SER A 302 48.53 8.87 0.99
C SER A 302 49.18 9.58 -0.20
N GLY A 303 50.48 9.86 -0.12
CA GLY A 303 51.25 10.45 -1.23
C GLY A 303 51.65 9.47 -2.34
N TYR A 304 51.17 8.21 -2.32
CA TYR A 304 51.43 7.22 -3.37
C TYR A 304 50.20 6.94 -4.25
N SER A 305 50.46 6.62 -5.53
CA SER A 305 49.44 6.36 -6.56
C SER A 305 49.61 4.99 -7.24
N ALA A 306 50.18 4.03 -6.51
CA ALA A 306 50.39 2.66 -6.96
C ALA A 306 49.75 1.75 -5.92
N ALA A 307 49.02 0.72 -6.37
CA ALA A 307 48.34 -0.25 -5.50
C ALA A 307 49.23 -0.75 -4.35
N GLN A 308 48.72 -0.67 -3.14
CA GLN A 308 49.43 -0.96 -1.89
C GLN A 308 48.80 -2.16 -1.17
N THR A 309 49.57 -2.75 -0.26
CA THR A 309 49.06 -3.71 0.73
C THR A 309 49.60 -3.28 2.08
N ILE A 310 48.73 -2.72 2.92
CA ILE A 310 49.04 -2.19 4.24
C ILE A 310 48.48 -3.16 5.26
N ASP A 311 49.35 -3.70 6.12
CA ASP A 311 49.02 -4.66 7.17
C ASP A 311 49.52 -4.10 8.50
N LEU A 312 48.59 -3.87 9.44
CA LEU A 312 48.85 -3.26 10.74
C LEU A 312 49.20 -4.29 11.83
N HIS A 313 49.34 -5.58 11.52
CA HIS A 313 49.74 -6.57 12.52
C HIS A 313 51.21 -6.42 12.96
N ALA A 314 51.46 -6.56 14.26
CA ALA A 314 52.80 -6.60 14.82
C ALA A 314 53.59 -7.80 14.24
N GLY A 315 54.72 -7.53 13.57
CA GLY A 315 55.51 -8.51 12.84
C GLY A 315 55.18 -8.67 11.35
N ALA A 316 54.17 -7.97 10.83
CA ALA A 316 53.84 -8.00 9.40
C ALA A 316 54.75 -7.10 8.54
N PHE A 317 54.65 -7.28 7.22
CA PHE A 317 55.32 -6.45 6.21
C PHE A 317 54.30 -5.94 5.18
N SER A 318 54.18 -4.62 5.10
CA SER A 318 53.40 -3.90 4.08
C SER A 318 54.20 -3.69 2.79
N SER A 319 53.48 -3.67 1.67
CA SER A 319 53.97 -3.38 0.32
C SER A 319 53.48 -1.99 -0.10
N VAL A 320 54.38 -1.01 -0.09
CA VAL A 320 54.04 0.43 -0.09
C VAL A 320 54.76 1.17 -1.21
N GLY A 321 54.08 2.12 -1.86
CA GLY A 321 54.65 2.97 -2.90
C GLY A 321 55.18 2.22 -4.13
N GLY A 322 54.55 1.09 -4.49
CA GLY A 322 54.94 0.24 -5.60
C GLY A 322 56.17 -0.65 -5.35
N LEU A 323 56.54 -0.85 -4.08
CA LEU A 323 57.53 -1.85 -3.64
C LEU A 323 56.82 -3.02 -2.91
N VAL A 324 57.48 -4.17 -2.83
CA VAL A 324 56.98 -5.37 -2.17
C VAL A 324 57.72 -5.61 -0.85
N ASN A 325 56.95 -5.77 0.24
CA ASN A 325 57.37 -6.07 1.62
C ASN A 325 58.43 -5.12 2.20
N ASN A 326 58.29 -3.81 1.98
CA ASN A 326 59.30 -2.81 2.36
C ASN A 326 59.07 -2.16 3.73
N ILE A 327 57.84 -2.11 4.25
CA ILE A 327 57.54 -1.48 5.55
C ILE A 327 57.13 -2.55 6.55
N GLY A 328 58.00 -2.92 7.48
CA GLY A 328 57.69 -3.84 8.57
C GLY A 328 57.15 -3.14 9.83
N ILE A 329 56.44 -3.85 10.69
CA ILE A 329 56.05 -3.39 12.04
C ILE A 329 56.69 -4.32 13.09
N ALA A 330 57.35 -3.78 14.12
CA ALA A 330 58.01 -4.59 15.14
C ALA A 330 57.02 -5.43 15.99
N LEU A 331 57.49 -6.57 16.50
CA LEU A 331 56.67 -7.59 17.20
C LEU A 331 55.95 -7.14 18.49
N ASN A 332 56.20 -5.94 19.01
CA ASN A 332 55.51 -5.39 20.18
C ASN A 332 55.03 -3.95 19.92
N THR A 333 54.82 -3.59 18.66
CA THR A 333 54.35 -2.27 18.23
C THR A 333 52.98 -2.43 17.60
N ASN A 334 52.00 -1.72 18.13
CA ASN A 334 50.70 -1.54 17.51
C ASN A 334 50.74 -0.30 16.61
N ILE A 335 49.85 -0.25 15.63
CA ILE A 335 49.51 0.95 14.84
C ILE A 335 47.99 0.89 14.67
N GLU A 336 47.28 1.94 15.06
CA GLU A 336 45.82 1.96 15.14
C GLU A 336 45.15 2.53 13.88
N THR A 337 45.90 3.20 12.99
CA THR A 337 45.34 3.84 11.79
C THR A 337 46.19 3.57 10.53
N ALA A 338 45.53 3.25 9.42
CA ALA A 338 46.14 3.22 8.09
C ALA A 338 45.46 4.21 7.14
N ILE A 339 46.25 4.87 6.30
CA ILE A 339 45.77 5.70 5.19
C ILE A 339 46.43 5.21 3.91
N GLY A 340 45.63 4.67 2.98
CA GLY A 340 46.07 4.31 1.64
C GLY A 340 46.20 5.53 0.72
N GLY A 341 46.44 5.27 -0.57
CA GLY A 341 46.84 6.26 -1.56
C GLY A 341 45.76 6.64 -2.56
N SER A 342 46.19 6.93 -3.79
CA SER A 342 45.32 6.95 -4.98
C SER A 342 45.52 5.70 -5.85
N GLY A 343 45.76 4.56 -5.20
CA GLY A 343 45.92 3.24 -5.80
C GLY A 343 44.65 2.40 -5.65
N ASN A 344 44.69 1.13 -6.05
CA ASN A 344 43.69 0.15 -5.63
C ASN A 344 44.34 -0.62 -4.47
N ASP A 345 44.11 -0.15 -3.25
CA ASP A 345 44.88 -0.52 -2.07
C ASP A 345 44.17 -1.59 -1.24
N THR A 346 44.92 -2.42 -0.53
CA THR A 346 44.39 -3.40 0.43
C THR A 346 44.87 -3.03 1.82
N LEU A 347 43.94 -2.72 2.72
CA LEU A 347 44.21 -2.30 4.09
C LEU A 347 43.70 -3.39 5.06
N ILE A 348 44.58 -3.89 5.90
CA ILE A 348 44.33 -4.93 6.90
C ILE A 348 44.65 -4.34 8.27
N ALA A 349 43.62 -4.17 9.10
CA ALA A 349 43.77 -3.76 10.49
C ALA A 349 44.21 -4.93 11.38
N ASN A 350 44.47 -4.64 12.65
CA ASN A 350 44.80 -5.63 13.68
C ASN A 350 43.69 -5.69 14.74
N ASP A 351 43.67 -6.79 15.53
CA ASP A 351 42.61 -7.20 16.48
C ASP A 351 42.29 -6.22 17.65
N ASN A 352 42.75 -4.96 17.61
CA ASN A 352 42.55 -3.97 18.68
C ASN A 352 41.43 -2.94 18.39
N GLY A 353 40.85 -2.93 17.19
CA GLY A 353 39.92 -1.90 16.71
C GLY A 353 40.67 -0.68 16.15
N CYS A 354 40.69 -0.56 14.83
CA CYS A 354 41.50 0.37 14.05
C CYS A 354 40.64 1.37 13.24
N THR A 355 41.30 2.36 12.64
CA THR A 355 40.70 3.19 11.57
C THR A 355 41.41 2.94 10.25
N LEU A 356 40.65 2.51 9.23
CA LEU A 356 41.15 2.27 7.88
C LEU A 356 40.57 3.30 6.92
N ILE A 357 41.44 4.03 6.22
CA ILE A 357 41.08 5.00 5.17
C ILE A 357 41.69 4.52 3.86
N GLY A 358 40.87 4.03 2.92
CA GLY A 358 41.33 3.52 1.62
C GLY A 358 42.02 4.60 0.82
N GLY A 359 41.29 5.67 0.48
CA GLY A 359 41.82 6.85 -0.17
C GLY A 359 41.00 7.21 -1.41
N ALA A 360 41.46 6.81 -2.59
CA ALA A 360 40.72 6.96 -3.85
C ALA A 360 41.15 5.91 -4.88
N GLY A 361 40.25 4.97 -5.21
CA GLY A 361 40.61 3.80 -5.99
C GLY A 361 39.50 2.77 -6.16
N ASN A 362 39.85 1.50 -6.00
CA ASN A 362 38.90 0.43 -5.69
C ASN A 362 39.57 -0.40 -4.61
N ASP A 363 39.30 -0.03 -3.37
CA ASP A 363 40.09 -0.46 -2.23
C ASP A 363 39.45 -1.68 -1.55
N THR A 364 40.23 -2.36 -0.72
CA THR A 364 39.77 -3.52 0.06
C THR A 364 40.20 -3.34 1.51
N LEU A 365 39.23 -3.04 2.38
CA LEU A 365 39.43 -2.77 3.79
C LEU A 365 38.93 -3.96 4.62
N ILE A 366 39.76 -4.44 5.54
CA ILE A 366 39.49 -5.58 6.42
C ILE A 366 39.80 -5.13 7.85
N GLY A 367 38.77 -4.96 8.69
CA GLY A 367 38.90 -4.62 10.11
C GLY A 367 39.56 -5.75 10.90
N GLY A 368 38.88 -6.89 10.95
CA GLY A 368 39.37 -8.12 11.57
C GLY A 368 38.66 -8.38 12.89
N ALA A 369 39.14 -7.78 13.98
CA ALA A 369 38.51 -7.89 15.30
C ALA A 369 38.75 -6.64 16.15
N GLY A 370 37.85 -6.40 17.10
CA GLY A 370 37.71 -5.09 17.73
C GLY A 370 36.65 -4.26 16.99
N ASN A 371 36.43 -3.01 17.42
CA ASN A 371 35.41 -2.16 16.81
C ASN A 371 36.08 -1.24 15.77
N ASP A 372 35.99 -1.60 14.50
CA ASP A 372 36.72 -0.92 13.43
C ASP A 372 35.94 0.24 12.81
N ARG A 373 36.66 1.24 12.29
CA ARG A 373 36.09 2.34 11.48
C ARG A 373 36.66 2.31 10.07
N LEU A 374 35.84 1.89 9.11
CA LEU A 374 36.23 1.73 7.70
C LEU A 374 35.69 2.89 6.87
N ILE A 375 36.59 3.57 6.17
CA ILE A 375 36.31 4.67 5.24
C ILE A 375 36.95 4.26 3.91
N GLY A 376 36.16 3.86 2.91
CA GLY A 376 36.68 3.57 1.57
C GLY A 376 37.23 4.85 0.92
N GLY A 377 36.31 5.68 0.44
CA GLY A 377 36.56 6.95 -0.21
C GLY A 377 35.92 6.98 -1.61
N PRO A 378 36.36 7.88 -2.50
CA PRO A 378 35.88 7.89 -3.89
C PRO A 378 36.35 6.66 -4.67
N GLY A 379 35.48 5.67 -4.83
CA GLY A 379 35.87 4.38 -5.41
C GLY A 379 34.74 3.45 -5.86
N VAL A 380 35.02 2.15 -5.77
CA VAL A 380 34.03 1.06 -5.69
C VAL A 380 34.71 0.00 -4.84
N ASP A 381 34.51 0.13 -3.53
CA ASP A 381 35.36 -0.46 -2.52
C ASP A 381 34.72 -1.70 -1.89
N ILE A 382 35.55 -2.53 -1.26
CA ILE A 382 35.12 -3.75 -0.57
C ILE A 382 35.51 -3.64 0.89
N MET A 383 34.51 -3.52 1.76
CA MET A 383 34.69 -3.35 3.21
C MET A 383 34.21 -4.60 3.96
N THR A 384 35.03 -5.09 4.87
CA THR A 384 34.76 -6.25 5.74
C THR A 384 35.05 -5.82 7.17
N GLY A 385 34.03 -5.79 8.04
CA GLY A 385 34.22 -5.40 9.44
C GLY A 385 34.92 -6.53 10.20
N GLY A 386 34.25 -7.68 10.28
CA GLY A 386 34.74 -8.91 10.88
C GLY A 386 34.13 -9.17 12.26
N GLY A 387 34.76 -8.64 13.30
CA GLY A 387 34.70 -9.19 14.65
C GLY A 387 34.45 -8.19 15.77
N GLY A 388 33.50 -7.27 15.61
CA GLY A 388 33.18 -6.29 16.65
C GLY A 388 31.80 -5.67 16.59
N ALA A 389 31.80 -4.35 16.44
CA ALA A 389 30.64 -3.49 16.26
C ALA A 389 31.10 -2.30 15.42
N ASP A 390 31.06 -2.52 14.11
CA ASP A 390 31.93 -1.83 13.16
C ASP A 390 31.20 -0.69 12.47
N THR A 391 31.96 0.35 12.11
CA THR A 391 31.40 1.59 11.55
C THR A 391 31.91 1.83 10.14
N PHE A 392 31.03 1.62 9.15
CA PHE A 392 31.29 1.85 7.73
C PHE A 392 30.86 3.27 7.37
N VAL A 393 31.79 4.09 6.88
CA VAL A 393 31.63 5.55 6.82
C VAL A 393 31.54 6.02 5.38
N PHE A 394 30.60 6.93 5.11
CA PHE A 394 30.38 7.49 3.79
C PHE A 394 30.26 9.02 3.84
N ALA A 395 30.91 9.67 2.89
CA ALA A 395 30.84 11.10 2.60
C ALA A 395 30.33 11.37 1.18
N THR A 396 29.97 12.62 0.90
CA THR A 396 29.44 13.02 -0.41
C THR A 396 30.46 12.82 -1.53
N GLY A 397 30.23 11.79 -2.35
CA GLY A 397 31.05 11.46 -3.51
C GLY A 397 31.91 10.20 -3.37
N ASP A 398 31.78 9.47 -2.26
CA ASP A 398 32.45 8.18 -2.07
C ASP A 398 31.82 7.10 -2.98
N SER A 399 30.51 6.86 -2.80
CA SER A 399 29.76 5.82 -3.53
C SER A 399 28.97 6.33 -4.75
N SER A 400 28.74 5.44 -5.72
CA SER A 400 28.06 5.72 -6.99
C SER A 400 26.53 5.60 -6.94
N THR A 401 25.84 6.13 -7.96
CA THR A 401 24.42 5.86 -8.25
C THR A 401 24.20 4.64 -9.14
N VAL A 402 25.27 4.08 -9.70
CA VAL A 402 25.21 3.03 -10.71
C VAL A 402 25.26 1.66 -10.03
N ALA A 403 24.13 0.95 -9.99
CA ALA A 403 24.04 -0.41 -9.46
C ALA A 403 25.14 -1.34 -10.02
N GLY A 404 25.90 -1.96 -9.12
CA GLY A 404 27.12 -2.73 -9.44
C GLY A 404 28.40 -1.89 -9.53
N GLN A 405 28.34 -0.61 -9.16
CA GLN A 405 29.46 0.30 -8.85
C GLN A 405 29.25 0.97 -7.48
N HIS A 406 28.44 0.37 -6.61
CA HIS A 406 28.32 0.74 -5.20
C HIS A 406 29.46 0.12 -4.41
N ASP A 407 29.88 0.76 -3.32
CA ASP A 407 30.75 0.12 -2.34
C ASP A 407 30.03 -1.04 -1.68
N ARG A 408 30.77 -2.09 -1.35
CA ARG A 408 30.23 -3.36 -0.88
C ARG A 408 30.70 -3.70 0.51
N ILE A 409 29.75 -3.79 1.45
CA ILE A 409 29.99 -4.36 2.77
C ILE A 409 29.75 -5.88 2.71
N THR A 410 30.71 -6.67 3.17
CA THR A 410 30.74 -8.13 2.94
C THR A 410 30.01 -8.95 4.00
N ASP A 411 29.83 -8.41 5.21
CA ASP A 411 29.50 -9.17 6.42
C ASP A 411 28.49 -8.49 7.39
N PHE A 412 28.07 -7.25 7.10
CA PHE A 412 27.24 -6.38 7.96
C PHE A 412 26.18 -7.07 8.85
N VAL A 413 26.31 -6.87 10.17
CA VAL A 413 25.45 -7.43 11.22
C VAL A 413 24.52 -6.35 11.79
N SER A 414 23.27 -6.33 11.30
CA SER A 414 22.24 -5.41 11.82
C SER A 414 21.99 -5.61 13.33
N GLY A 415 21.88 -4.48 14.04
CA GLY A 415 21.80 -4.40 15.50
C GLY A 415 23.16 -4.41 16.22
N THR A 416 24.26 -4.54 15.49
CA THR A 416 25.65 -4.52 15.99
C THR A 416 26.46 -3.45 15.26
N ASP A 417 26.44 -3.47 13.93
CA ASP A 417 27.22 -2.58 13.07
C ASP A 417 26.45 -1.31 12.67
N HIS A 418 27.18 -0.31 12.18
CA HIS A 418 26.65 1.01 11.83
C HIS A 418 27.12 1.50 10.46
N ILE A 419 26.18 2.04 9.68
CA ILE A 419 26.44 2.81 8.47
C ILE A 419 26.42 4.29 8.84
N ASP A 420 27.57 4.94 8.80
CA ASP A 420 27.77 6.34 9.17
C ASP A 420 27.65 7.24 7.94
N LEU A 421 26.43 7.76 7.74
CA LEU A 421 26.06 8.71 6.68
C LEU A 421 26.21 10.16 7.16
N SER A 422 26.85 10.43 8.32
CA SER A 422 27.01 11.80 8.82
C SER A 422 27.95 12.67 7.99
N GLY A 423 28.73 12.05 7.08
CA GLY A 423 29.51 12.74 6.04
C GLY A 423 28.71 13.18 4.80
N ILE A 424 27.42 12.83 4.71
CA ILE A 424 26.54 13.19 3.58
C ILE A 424 25.44 14.13 4.08
N ASP A 425 25.37 15.33 3.50
CA ASP A 425 24.24 16.25 3.71
C ASP A 425 23.04 15.77 2.88
N ALA A 426 21.96 15.33 3.55
CA ALA A 426 20.84 14.67 2.89
C ALA A 426 19.99 15.64 2.04
N ILE A 427 20.10 16.95 2.26
CA ILE A 427 19.36 17.98 1.51
C ILE A 427 20.32 19.12 1.15
N ALA A 428 21.22 18.89 0.19
CA ALA A 428 22.24 19.87 -0.24
C ALA A 428 21.71 21.21 -0.83
N SER A 429 20.40 21.48 -0.74
CA SER A 429 19.75 22.74 -1.12
C SER A 429 19.33 23.62 0.09
N THR A 430 19.30 23.07 1.30
CA THR A 430 19.07 23.82 2.55
C THR A 430 20.37 24.41 3.11
N SER A 431 20.28 25.12 4.24
CA SER A 431 21.43 25.80 4.87
C SER A 431 21.70 25.22 6.26
N GLY A 432 22.46 24.14 6.31
CA GLY A 432 22.79 23.43 7.54
C GLY A 432 23.62 22.18 7.28
N TYR A 433 23.36 21.17 8.11
CA TYR A 433 23.53 19.76 7.79
C TYR A 433 22.17 19.14 8.08
N ASP A 434 21.57 18.49 7.10
CA ASP A 434 20.28 17.81 7.23
C ASP A 434 20.50 16.28 7.21
N PRO A 435 20.07 15.53 8.23
CA PRO A 435 20.19 14.06 8.27
C PRO A 435 19.13 13.38 7.40
N PHE A 436 19.35 12.11 7.06
CA PHE A 436 18.42 11.33 6.23
C PHE A 436 17.13 10.94 6.95
N ARG A 437 15.99 11.07 6.28
CA ARG A 437 14.70 10.47 6.65
C ARG A 437 14.65 9.02 6.20
N PHE A 438 14.93 8.10 7.11
CA PHE A 438 14.80 6.66 6.88
C PHE A 438 13.33 6.24 6.75
N ILE A 439 12.97 5.67 5.59
CA ILE A 439 11.61 5.20 5.26
C ILE A 439 11.48 3.66 5.23
N GLY A 440 12.53 2.93 5.61
CA GLY A 440 12.58 1.47 5.59
C GLY A 440 12.64 0.93 4.17
N SER A 441 11.86 -0.11 3.85
CA SER A 441 11.73 -0.63 2.49
C SER A 441 10.53 -0.02 1.74
N SER A 442 10.27 1.27 1.97
CA SER A 442 9.25 2.04 1.25
C SER A 442 9.93 2.77 0.10
N ALA A 443 9.33 2.82 -1.10
CA ALA A 443 9.88 3.62 -2.18
C ALA A 443 9.71 5.13 -1.90
N PHE A 444 10.69 5.94 -2.33
CA PHE A 444 10.73 7.39 -2.17
C PHE A 444 9.40 8.08 -2.54
N ASP A 445 8.87 8.91 -1.62
CA ASP A 445 7.67 9.71 -1.87
C ASP A 445 7.93 10.96 -2.73
N GLY A 446 9.19 11.34 -2.90
CA GLY A 446 9.64 12.50 -3.69
C GLY A 446 9.88 13.72 -2.82
N SER A 447 10.37 13.50 -1.60
CA SER A 447 10.95 14.52 -0.75
C SER A 447 12.47 14.38 -0.79
N ALA A 448 13.19 15.50 -0.84
CA ALA A 448 14.64 15.47 -0.65
C ALA A 448 15.00 14.92 0.75
N GLY A 449 16.08 14.15 0.81
CA GLY A 449 16.64 13.56 2.03
C GLY A 449 15.96 12.26 2.47
N GLU A 450 15.33 11.51 1.56
CA GLU A 450 14.80 10.17 1.87
C GLU A 450 15.90 9.09 1.80
N LEU A 451 15.81 8.06 2.65
CA LEU A 451 16.73 6.91 2.69
C LEU A 451 15.92 5.61 2.80
N ASP A 452 16.05 4.73 1.80
CA ASP A 452 15.40 3.42 1.76
C ASP A 452 16.42 2.26 1.72
N TYR A 453 15.92 1.03 1.85
CA TYR A 453 16.69 -0.15 1.46
C TYR A 453 15.84 -1.18 0.70
N SER A 454 16.46 -1.90 -0.24
CA SER A 454 15.79 -2.93 -1.04
C SER A 454 16.70 -4.14 -1.33
N TYR A 455 16.14 -5.35 -1.33
CA TYR A 455 16.90 -6.58 -1.59
C TYR A 455 16.95 -6.95 -3.08
N ASN A 456 18.14 -6.85 -3.67
CA ASN A 456 18.43 -7.28 -5.04
C ASN A 456 18.83 -8.77 -5.06
N SER A 457 17.83 -9.62 -5.28
CA SER A 457 17.98 -11.08 -5.36
C SER A 457 18.81 -11.60 -6.55
N THR A 458 19.15 -10.75 -7.52
CA THR A 458 20.01 -11.11 -8.66
C THR A 458 21.49 -10.89 -8.35
N LEU A 459 21.82 -9.85 -7.59
CA LEU A 459 23.18 -9.57 -7.11
C LEU A 459 23.47 -10.20 -5.74
N GLY A 460 22.44 -10.63 -4.99
CA GLY A 460 22.57 -11.21 -3.66
C GLY A 460 22.96 -10.18 -2.60
N VAL A 461 22.38 -8.98 -2.68
CA VAL A 461 22.67 -7.85 -1.80
C VAL A 461 21.41 -7.11 -1.36
N THR A 462 21.42 -6.56 -0.16
CA THR A 462 20.53 -5.47 0.25
C THR A 462 21.20 -4.15 -0.12
N VAL A 463 20.59 -3.40 -1.03
CA VAL A 463 21.03 -2.06 -1.41
C VAL A 463 20.42 -1.07 -0.42
N VAL A 464 21.26 -0.29 0.26
CA VAL A 464 20.87 0.96 0.94
C VAL A 464 21.01 2.10 -0.08
N GLN A 465 20.04 2.99 -0.16
CA GLN A 465 20.01 4.05 -1.18
C GLN A 465 19.27 5.28 -0.69
N GLY A 466 19.71 6.49 -1.08
CA GLY A 466 19.07 7.74 -0.68
C GLY A 466 18.79 8.68 -1.85
N ASP A 467 17.67 9.39 -1.77
CA ASP A 467 17.28 10.49 -2.67
C ASP A 467 17.55 11.81 -1.93
N THR A 468 18.55 12.57 -2.38
CA THR A 468 18.96 13.85 -1.78
C THR A 468 18.31 15.07 -2.43
N ASN A 469 17.61 14.88 -3.57
CA ASN A 469 17.16 15.96 -4.44
C ASN A 469 15.61 16.03 -4.58
N GLY A 470 14.92 14.91 -4.36
CA GLY A 470 13.46 14.75 -4.37
C GLY A 470 12.87 14.27 -5.71
N ASP A 471 13.66 13.81 -6.67
CA ASP A 471 13.18 13.32 -7.98
C ASP A 471 12.75 11.84 -8.00
N ARG A 472 12.89 11.14 -6.86
CA ARG A 472 12.64 9.69 -6.65
C ARG A 472 13.66 8.78 -7.34
N ILE A 473 14.88 9.27 -7.58
CA ILE A 473 16.02 8.48 -8.03
C ILE A 473 17.08 8.48 -6.92
N ALA A 474 17.80 7.37 -6.77
CA ALA A 474 18.90 7.28 -5.81
C ALA A 474 20.10 8.13 -6.26
N ASP A 475 20.51 9.06 -5.40
CA ASP A 475 21.72 9.90 -5.55
C ASP A 475 23.00 9.21 -5.02
N PHE A 476 22.86 8.05 -4.36
CA PHE A 476 23.94 7.09 -4.05
C PHE A 476 23.33 5.72 -3.70
N GLY A 477 24.15 4.65 -3.75
CA GLY A 477 23.80 3.33 -3.26
C GLY A 477 24.98 2.61 -2.59
N ILE A 478 24.69 1.75 -1.61
CA ILE A 478 25.66 0.93 -0.84
C ILE A 478 25.16 -0.52 -0.83
N ASP A 479 25.99 -1.48 -1.20
CA ASP A 479 25.62 -2.90 -1.32
C ASP A 479 26.01 -3.70 -0.06
N LEU A 480 25.02 -4.11 0.75
CA LEU A 480 25.24 -5.04 1.86
C LEU A 480 25.08 -6.49 1.39
N THR A 481 26.03 -7.38 1.71
CA THR A 481 25.99 -8.77 1.25
C THR A 481 24.88 -9.60 1.91
N GLY A 482 24.09 -10.31 1.11
CA GLY A 482 22.97 -11.13 1.58
C GLY A 482 21.64 -10.36 1.61
N ASN A 483 20.64 -10.94 2.29
CA ASN A 483 19.31 -10.33 2.48
C ASN A 483 19.21 -9.76 3.90
N VAL A 484 19.86 -8.62 4.12
CA VAL A 484 19.87 -7.91 5.40
C VAL A 484 18.54 -7.18 5.59
N THR A 485 17.94 -7.28 6.77
CA THR A 485 16.80 -6.47 7.21
C THR A 485 17.32 -5.37 8.11
N LEU A 486 17.06 -4.10 7.75
CA LEU A 486 17.61 -2.94 8.43
C LEU A 486 16.56 -2.18 9.24
N SER A 487 17.06 -1.40 10.20
CA SER A 487 16.32 -0.59 11.15
C SER A 487 16.99 0.79 11.29
N LEU A 488 16.31 1.74 11.93
CA LEU A 488 16.92 3.06 12.22
C LEU A 488 18.16 2.96 13.13
N GLY A 489 18.31 1.88 13.91
CA GLY A 489 19.47 1.68 14.80
C GLY A 489 20.76 1.28 14.07
N ASP A 490 20.69 0.95 12.79
CA ASP A 490 21.83 0.57 11.95
C ASP A 490 22.51 1.77 11.28
N PHE A 491 21.99 2.99 11.49
CA PHE A 491 22.43 4.21 10.80
C PHE A 491 22.83 5.33 11.75
N ILE A 492 23.97 5.96 11.48
CA ILE A 492 24.36 7.25 12.03
C ILE A 492 24.13 8.31 10.94
N GLY A 493 23.57 9.48 11.31
CA GLY A 493 23.16 10.50 10.33
C GLY A 493 21.75 10.31 9.74
N ALA A 494 20.91 9.47 10.34
CA ALA A 494 19.52 9.26 9.95
C ALA A 494 18.52 9.43 11.11
N TYR A 495 17.25 9.66 10.76
CA TYR A 495 16.09 9.71 11.66
C TYR A 495 14.86 9.12 10.97
N SER A 496 13.77 8.82 11.69
CA SER A 496 12.47 8.52 11.06
C SER A 496 11.46 9.61 11.43
N THR A 497 10.68 10.10 10.47
CA THR A 497 9.59 11.05 10.76
C THR A 497 8.50 10.36 11.60
N PRO A 498 8.19 10.86 12.81
CA PRO A 498 7.16 10.25 13.64
C PRO A 498 5.77 10.47 13.02
N VAL A 499 5.07 9.38 12.70
CA VAL A 499 3.73 9.41 12.10
C VAL A 499 2.70 9.68 13.20
N VAL A 500 2.12 10.88 13.21
CA VAL A 500 0.95 11.19 14.04
C VAL A 500 -0.22 10.31 13.59
N ILE A 501 -0.72 9.48 14.50
CA ILE A 501 -1.95 8.70 14.30
C ILE A 501 -3.16 9.53 14.75
N GLU A 502 -3.03 10.17 15.91
CA GLU A 502 -4.10 10.87 16.60
C GLU A 502 -3.48 12.02 17.42
N SER A 503 -4.19 13.14 17.56
CA SER A 503 -3.66 14.42 18.09
C SER A 503 -4.71 15.29 18.76
N SER A 504 -5.82 14.68 19.16
CA SER A 504 -6.88 15.32 19.93
C SER A 504 -6.42 15.46 21.39
N GLY A 505 -7.16 16.24 22.17
CA GLY A 505 -7.01 16.17 23.63
C GLY A 505 -5.62 16.53 24.17
N ALA A 506 -5.18 15.79 25.19
CA ALA A 506 -3.96 16.10 25.94
C ALA A 506 -2.71 15.32 25.49
N ILE A 507 -2.87 14.22 24.74
CA ILE A 507 -1.78 13.38 24.26
C ILE A 507 -1.89 13.16 22.75
N THR A 508 -0.80 13.38 22.03
CA THR A 508 -0.62 12.97 20.63
C THR A 508 -0.13 11.53 20.59
N LEU A 509 -0.92 10.63 20.00
CA LEU A 509 -0.51 9.27 19.68
C LEU A 509 0.36 9.28 18.41
N VAL A 510 1.62 8.86 18.55
CA VAL A 510 2.63 8.94 17.48
C VAL A 510 3.26 7.56 17.26
N ARG A 511 3.47 7.15 16.01
CA ARG A 511 4.26 5.97 15.66
C ARG A 511 5.62 6.37 15.09
N GLU A 512 6.68 5.93 15.73
CA GLU A 512 8.07 6.17 15.31
C GLU A 512 8.76 4.81 15.08
N GLY A 513 9.23 4.58 13.86
CA GLY A 513 9.54 3.24 13.37
C GLY A 513 8.39 2.25 13.61
N ASN A 514 8.67 1.17 14.34
CA ASN A 514 7.69 0.14 14.73
C ASN A 514 7.03 0.39 16.10
N ASN A 515 7.40 1.45 16.82
CA ASN A 515 6.94 1.72 18.19
C ASN A 515 5.85 2.79 18.22
N TYR A 516 4.99 2.76 19.25
CA TYR A 516 3.98 3.78 19.51
C TYR A 516 4.31 4.58 20.78
N PHE A 517 4.12 5.90 20.75
CA PHE A 517 4.49 6.87 21.78
C PHE A 517 3.31 7.76 22.17
N LEU A 518 3.27 8.12 23.45
CA LEU A 518 2.19 8.85 24.13
C LEU A 518 2.65 10.28 24.46
N ASN A 519 2.94 11.08 23.43
CA ASN A 519 3.62 12.38 23.55
C ASN A 519 2.63 13.50 23.96
N PRO A 520 2.92 14.34 24.97
CA PRO A 520 2.01 15.43 25.34
C PRO A 520 1.75 16.43 24.20
N THR A 521 0.48 16.76 23.93
CA THR A 521 0.08 17.70 22.85
C THR A 521 0.62 19.13 23.08
N ALA A 522 0.98 19.47 24.32
CA ALA A 522 1.68 20.71 24.68
C ALA A 522 3.19 20.72 24.32
N GLY A 523 3.72 19.62 23.77
CA GLY A 523 5.13 19.41 23.44
C GLY A 523 5.92 18.68 24.54
N GLY A 524 6.78 17.76 24.12
CA GLY A 524 7.64 16.94 24.98
C GLY A 524 7.64 15.47 24.56
N ALA A 525 8.62 14.70 25.05
CA ALA A 525 8.66 13.26 24.85
C ALA A 525 7.85 12.54 25.94
N GLY A 526 6.93 11.67 25.52
CA GLY A 526 6.18 10.77 26.39
C GLY A 526 6.74 9.35 26.40
N PRO A 527 6.15 8.43 27.18
CA PRO A 527 6.53 7.03 27.15
C PRO A 527 6.07 6.33 25.87
N SER A 528 6.79 5.29 25.45
CA SER A 528 6.27 4.30 24.51
C SER A 528 5.28 3.35 25.17
N ILE A 529 4.28 2.89 24.41
CA ILE A 529 3.38 1.79 24.80
C ILE A 529 4.22 0.53 25.00
N LYS A 530 3.98 -0.21 26.08
CA LYS A 530 4.77 -1.39 26.49
C LYS A 530 3.90 -2.53 26.98
N SER A 531 4.41 -3.76 26.84
CA SER A 531 3.87 -4.96 27.47
C SER A 531 4.99 -5.67 28.24
N ASN A 532 4.74 -6.02 29.50
CA ASN A 532 5.73 -6.61 30.41
C ASN A 532 7.08 -5.85 30.49
N GLY A 533 7.07 -4.53 30.30
CA GLY A 533 8.28 -3.68 30.31
C GLY A 533 8.96 -3.48 28.95
N ALA A 534 8.66 -4.31 27.94
CA ALA A 534 9.21 -4.19 26.60
C ALA A 534 8.30 -3.31 25.70
N PRO A 535 8.85 -2.52 24.75
CA PRO A 535 8.06 -1.75 23.79
C PRO A 535 7.08 -2.61 22.99
N PHE A 536 5.87 -2.10 22.79
CA PHE A 536 4.84 -2.77 22.02
C PHE A 536 4.98 -2.44 20.53
N VAL A 537 5.46 -3.41 19.76
CA VAL A 537 5.84 -3.23 18.35
C VAL A 537 4.75 -3.66 17.37
N ALA A 538 4.46 -2.78 16.41
CA ALA A 538 3.41 -2.94 15.40
C ALA A 538 3.53 -4.26 14.62
N SER A 539 4.73 -4.60 14.16
CA SER A 539 5.00 -5.74 13.27
C SER A 539 4.98 -7.11 13.96
N ALA A 540 5.43 -7.21 15.22
CA ALA A 540 5.65 -8.49 15.89
C ALA A 540 4.65 -8.81 17.03
N GLN A 541 3.91 -7.82 17.54
CA GLN A 541 3.03 -8.00 18.72
C GLN A 541 1.59 -7.54 18.50
N ALA A 542 1.33 -6.56 17.62
CA ALA A 542 -0.01 -6.03 17.39
C ALA A 542 -0.90 -6.93 16.51
N GLY A 543 -0.30 -7.65 15.55
CA GLY A 543 -1.03 -8.51 14.63
C GLY A 543 -1.96 -7.70 13.71
N ALA A 544 -3.27 -7.75 13.97
CA ALA A 544 -4.27 -6.96 13.24
C ALA A 544 -4.80 -5.74 14.04
N TRP A 545 -4.34 -5.56 15.28
CA TRP A 545 -4.72 -4.43 16.12
C TRP A 545 -3.90 -3.19 15.80
N THR A 546 -4.57 -2.03 15.75
CA THR A 546 -3.93 -0.71 15.64
C THR A 546 -4.45 0.16 16.78
N PRO A 547 -3.59 0.90 17.52
CA PRO A 547 -4.07 1.89 18.48
C PRO A 547 -4.64 3.09 17.71
N ILE A 548 -5.80 3.59 18.13
CA ILE A 548 -6.57 4.61 17.40
C ILE A 548 -6.75 5.92 18.15
N GLY A 549 -6.49 5.95 19.46
CA GLY A 549 -6.49 7.18 20.26
C GLY A 549 -6.01 6.94 21.69
N THR A 550 -5.62 8.00 22.40
CA THR A 550 -5.11 7.90 23.78
C THR A 550 -5.34 9.17 24.61
N GLU A 551 -5.65 9.03 25.90
CA GLU A 551 -5.76 10.16 26.84
C GLU A 551 -5.10 9.82 28.19
N PRO A 552 -4.68 10.83 28.98
CA PRO A 552 -3.97 10.63 30.25
C PRO A 552 -4.96 10.46 31.42
N THR A 553 -4.74 9.44 32.22
CA THR A 553 -5.49 9.21 33.47
C THR A 553 -4.72 9.73 34.68
N ALA A 554 -5.37 9.75 35.85
CA ALA A 554 -4.74 10.16 37.11
C ALA A 554 -3.54 9.30 37.57
N SER A 555 -3.25 8.18 36.88
CA SER A 555 -2.16 7.24 37.20
C SER A 555 -1.37 6.72 35.99
N GLY A 556 -1.64 7.23 34.79
CA GLY A 556 -1.06 6.71 33.54
C GLY A 556 -1.88 7.11 32.32
N TYR A 557 -2.27 6.14 31.48
CA TYR A 557 -2.92 6.40 30.19
C TYR A 557 -4.05 5.40 29.91
N GLU A 558 -5.05 5.85 29.15
CA GLU A 558 -6.03 5.01 28.45
C GLU A 558 -5.68 4.98 26.95
N ILE A 559 -5.74 3.80 26.33
CA ILE A 559 -5.35 3.57 24.94
C ILE A 559 -6.44 2.74 24.26
N ALA A 560 -7.07 3.28 23.21
CA ALA A 560 -8.09 2.58 22.43
C ALA A 560 -7.45 1.85 21.24
N TRP A 561 -7.90 0.63 20.97
CA TRP A 561 -7.41 -0.22 19.88
C TRP A 561 -8.56 -0.72 19.01
N LYS A 562 -8.31 -0.85 17.71
CA LYS A 562 -9.27 -1.33 16.69
C LYS A 562 -8.61 -2.36 15.77
N VAL A 563 -9.36 -3.37 15.34
CA VAL A 563 -8.96 -4.22 14.21
C VAL A 563 -9.46 -3.59 12.92
N ILE A 564 -8.54 -3.14 12.06
CA ILE A 564 -8.91 -2.46 10.81
C ILE A 564 -9.68 -3.43 9.89
N GLY A 565 -10.89 -3.03 9.49
CA GLY A 565 -11.80 -3.87 8.69
C GLY A 565 -12.65 -4.86 9.51
N SER A 566 -12.69 -4.76 10.84
CA SER A 566 -13.57 -5.55 11.70
C SER A 566 -14.28 -4.70 12.75
N ASP A 567 -15.44 -5.17 13.21
CA ASP A 567 -16.16 -4.59 14.36
C ASP A 567 -15.59 -5.17 15.67
N GLN A 568 -14.32 -4.84 15.94
CA GLN A 568 -13.58 -5.31 17.11
C GLN A 568 -12.70 -4.20 17.69
N TYR A 569 -12.96 -3.92 18.97
CA TYR A 569 -12.32 -2.87 19.77
C TYR A 569 -11.84 -3.43 21.10
N MET A 570 -10.83 -2.79 21.69
CA MET A 570 -10.49 -2.95 23.10
C MET A 570 -9.85 -1.67 23.64
N VAL A 571 -10.11 -1.35 24.91
CA VAL A 571 -9.36 -0.31 25.63
C VAL A 571 -8.33 -0.98 26.54
N TRP A 572 -7.15 -0.37 26.64
CA TRP A 572 -6.10 -0.72 27.60
C TRP A 572 -5.86 0.43 28.58
N ASN A 573 -5.64 0.09 29.84
CA ASN A 573 -5.13 1.01 30.85
C ASN A 573 -3.64 0.72 31.03
N ALA A 574 -2.81 1.77 30.96
CA ALA A 574 -1.36 1.70 31.11
C ALA A 574 -0.89 2.54 32.30
N ASP A 575 0.27 2.19 32.87
CA ASP A 575 0.95 2.99 33.90
C ASP A 575 1.58 4.27 33.32
N SER A 576 2.10 5.15 34.19
CA SER A 576 2.79 6.38 33.79
C SER A 576 4.07 6.17 32.98
N ASN A 577 4.51 4.94 32.79
CA ASN A 577 5.68 4.56 31.98
C ASN A 577 5.26 3.89 30.65
N GLY A 578 3.96 3.79 30.37
CA GLY A 578 3.38 3.18 29.17
C GLY A 578 3.13 1.67 29.25
N ASN A 579 3.37 1.02 30.39
CA ASN A 579 3.16 -0.43 30.54
C ASN A 579 1.69 -0.78 30.68
N PHE A 580 1.20 -1.73 29.88
CA PHE A 580 -0.11 -2.36 30.06
C PHE A 580 -0.34 -2.88 31.49
N VAL A 581 -1.48 -2.50 32.09
CA VAL A 581 -1.92 -2.93 33.43
C VAL A 581 -3.18 -3.78 33.35
N SER A 582 -4.17 -3.38 32.55
CA SER A 582 -5.45 -4.06 32.41
C SER A 582 -6.18 -3.66 31.11
N SER A 583 -7.21 -4.43 30.73
CA SER A 583 -8.20 -4.00 29.73
C SER A 583 -9.58 -4.01 30.39
N PRO A 584 -10.25 -2.86 30.56
CA PRO A 584 -11.58 -2.80 31.19
C PRO A 584 -12.69 -3.39 30.30
N THR A 585 -12.57 -3.26 28.97
CA THR A 585 -13.56 -3.79 28.02
C THR A 585 -13.35 -5.26 27.68
N GLY A 586 -12.09 -5.72 27.62
CA GLY A 586 -11.74 -6.87 26.79
C GLY A 586 -11.98 -6.57 25.30
N ILE A 587 -12.14 -7.61 24.48
CA ILE A 587 -12.51 -7.47 23.06
C ILE A 587 -14.03 -7.33 22.95
N VAL A 588 -14.50 -6.23 22.37
CA VAL A 588 -15.92 -5.88 22.22
C VAL A 588 -16.25 -5.38 20.81
N ALA A 589 -17.53 -5.41 20.44
CA ALA A 589 -18.06 -4.72 19.26
C ALA A 589 -18.19 -3.21 19.53
N GLY A 590 -18.34 -2.40 18.47
CA GLY A 590 -18.44 -0.94 18.57
C GLY A 590 -19.68 -0.44 19.33
N SER A 591 -20.80 -1.16 19.20
CA SER A 591 -22.08 -0.91 19.92
C SER A 591 -22.11 -1.55 21.31
N ASN A 592 -20.98 -1.49 22.02
CA ASN A 592 -20.87 -1.98 23.38
C ASN A 592 -20.87 -0.80 24.35
N ALA A 593 -21.84 -0.76 25.27
CA ALA A 593 -22.00 0.31 26.24
C ALA A 593 -20.74 0.62 27.08
N ALA A 594 -19.83 -0.35 27.29
CA ALA A 594 -18.57 -0.12 28.01
C ALA A 594 -17.43 0.45 27.12
N LEU A 595 -17.58 0.40 25.79
CA LEU A 595 -16.78 1.21 24.86
C LEU A 595 -17.39 2.62 24.74
N GLU A 596 -18.70 2.70 24.49
CA GLU A 596 -19.48 3.95 24.42
C GLU A 596 -19.26 4.83 25.67
N GLU A 597 -19.30 4.26 26.89
CA GLU A 597 -19.03 5.02 28.12
C GLU A 597 -17.61 5.62 28.15
N LEU A 598 -16.61 4.90 27.62
CA LEU A 598 -15.21 5.34 27.58
C LEU A 598 -14.93 6.38 26.48
N GLU A 599 -15.72 6.47 25.41
CA GLU A 599 -15.59 7.57 24.43
C GLU A 599 -15.64 8.95 25.08
N THR A 600 -16.33 9.07 26.22
CA THR A 600 -16.36 10.30 27.03
C THR A 600 -15.03 10.62 27.72
N SER A 601 -14.16 9.64 28.02
CA SER A 601 -12.80 9.87 28.54
C SER A 601 -11.78 10.13 27.43
N PHE A 602 -11.93 9.47 26.27
CA PHE A 602 -11.12 9.74 25.07
C PHE A 602 -11.49 11.05 24.35
N HIS A 603 -12.66 11.63 24.68
CA HIS A 603 -13.26 12.79 24.01
C HIS A 603 -13.45 12.59 22.49
N GLN A 604 -13.63 11.34 22.05
CA GLN A 604 -13.57 10.90 20.65
C GLN A 604 -14.63 9.83 20.36
N ASP A 605 -15.22 9.92 19.17
CA ASP A 605 -16.05 8.87 18.57
C ASP A 605 -15.10 7.74 18.12
N LEU A 606 -15.05 6.64 18.88
CA LEU A 606 -14.12 5.53 18.65
C LEU A 606 -14.75 4.49 17.71
N ASN A 607 -16.06 4.27 17.85
CA ASN A 607 -16.78 3.27 17.08
C ASN A 607 -17.09 3.73 15.63
N GLY A 608 -17.27 5.04 15.40
CA GLY A 608 -17.60 5.68 14.14
C GLY A 608 -19.11 5.91 13.89
N ASP A 609 -19.95 5.97 14.92
CA ASP A 609 -21.41 6.13 14.82
C ASP A 609 -21.90 7.60 14.78
N GLY A 610 -21.01 8.55 15.08
CA GLY A 610 -21.28 9.99 15.08
C GLY A 610 -21.64 10.58 16.46
N VAL A 611 -21.59 9.78 17.53
CA VAL A 611 -21.78 10.21 18.92
C VAL A 611 -20.45 10.10 19.70
N ILE A 612 -20.34 10.81 20.82
CA ILE A 612 -19.27 10.62 21.80
C ILE A 612 -19.98 10.30 23.13
N GLY A 613 -19.90 9.05 23.58
CA GLY A 613 -20.70 8.59 24.71
C GLY A 613 -21.95 7.82 24.29
N MET A 614 -22.61 7.18 25.27
CA MET A 614 -23.87 6.46 25.03
C MET A 614 -24.89 7.31 24.25
N PRO A 615 -25.50 6.77 23.16
CA PRO A 615 -26.51 7.47 22.39
C PRO A 615 -27.68 7.99 23.23
N ALA A 616 -28.12 9.22 22.93
CA ALA A 616 -29.23 9.86 23.62
C ALA A 616 -30.55 9.08 23.45
N PRO A 617 -31.45 9.06 24.46
CA PRO A 617 -32.71 8.31 24.39
C PRO A 617 -33.55 8.67 23.15
N VAL A 618 -33.77 7.69 22.29
CA VAL A 618 -34.66 7.82 21.13
C VAL A 618 -36.09 7.63 21.60
N VAL A 619 -36.84 8.73 21.65
CA VAL A 619 -38.27 8.71 22.01
C VAL A 619 -39.05 8.03 20.90
N ILE A 620 -39.60 6.86 21.19
CA ILE A 620 -40.50 6.13 20.28
C ILE A 620 -41.91 6.67 20.44
N GLU A 621 -42.36 6.87 21.67
CA GLU A 621 -43.72 7.26 22.02
C GLU A 621 -43.74 8.11 23.30
N SER A 622 -44.70 9.03 23.40
CA SER A 622 -44.74 10.08 24.45
C SER A 622 -46.13 10.70 24.65
N ALA A 623 -47.19 9.92 24.40
CA ALA A 623 -48.56 10.27 24.70
C ALA A 623 -48.90 9.95 26.17
N GLY A 624 -50.18 10.02 26.52
CA GLY A 624 -50.72 9.54 27.80
C GLY A 624 -49.91 9.92 29.06
N LEU A 625 -49.41 8.91 29.78
CA LEU A 625 -48.74 9.03 31.07
C LEU A 625 -47.33 8.40 31.11
N THR A 626 -46.99 7.52 30.17
CA THR A 626 -45.65 6.89 30.08
C THR A 626 -45.00 7.24 28.74
N LYS A 627 -43.67 7.29 28.73
CA LYS A 627 -42.82 7.57 27.59
C LYS A 627 -42.04 6.30 27.25
N LEU A 628 -42.08 5.89 25.99
CA LEU A 628 -41.32 4.75 25.49
C LEU A 628 -40.01 5.25 24.89
N ASP A 629 -38.90 5.02 25.59
CA ASP A 629 -37.55 5.40 25.15
C ASP A 629 -36.74 4.17 24.73
N LEU A 630 -35.97 4.29 23.65
CA LEU A 630 -34.90 3.34 23.31
C LEU A 630 -33.55 3.96 23.73
N VAL A 631 -32.84 3.29 24.63
CA VAL A 631 -31.50 3.69 25.10
C VAL A 631 -30.52 2.55 24.82
N GLY A 632 -29.53 2.82 23.96
CA GLY A 632 -28.72 1.77 23.34
C GLY A 632 -29.61 0.75 22.63
N SER A 633 -29.56 -0.51 23.07
CA SER A 633 -30.41 -1.60 22.54
C SER A 633 -31.63 -1.97 23.43
N ASN A 634 -31.98 -1.19 24.45
CA ASN A 634 -33.04 -1.52 25.42
C ASN A 634 -34.19 -0.51 25.42
N TYR A 635 -35.43 -1.00 25.51
CA TYR A 635 -36.63 -0.17 25.64
C TYR A 635 -36.97 0.11 27.12
N PHE A 636 -37.28 1.36 27.46
CA PHE A 636 -37.61 1.86 28.80
C PHE A 636 -39.02 2.47 28.87
N LEU A 637 -39.66 2.31 30.03
CA LEU A 637 -41.06 2.69 30.31
C LEU A 637 -41.08 3.89 31.28
N ASP A 638 -40.58 5.04 30.85
CA ASP A 638 -40.29 6.18 31.73
C ASP A 638 -41.53 7.05 32.00
N PRO A 639 -41.82 7.48 33.24
CA PRO A 639 -42.99 8.34 33.50
C PRO A 639 -42.88 9.70 32.80
N LEU A 640 -43.92 10.12 32.06
CA LEU A 640 -43.93 11.37 31.28
C LEU A 640 -43.77 12.63 32.17
N GLY A 641 -44.12 12.54 33.45
CA GLY A 641 -43.89 13.57 34.48
C GLY A 641 -42.43 13.70 34.97
N GLY A 642 -41.52 12.85 34.47
CA GLY A 642 -40.11 12.80 34.86
C GLY A 642 -39.79 11.74 35.93
N GLY A 643 -38.74 10.97 35.69
CA GLY A 643 -38.28 9.86 36.51
C GLY A 643 -37.56 8.82 35.65
N THR A 644 -37.17 7.69 36.25
CA THR A 644 -36.68 6.51 35.54
C THR A 644 -37.59 5.33 35.84
N GLY A 645 -38.21 4.77 34.82
CA GLY A 645 -39.02 3.55 34.88
C GLY A 645 -38.20 2.29 34.64
N PRO A 646 -38.86 1.12 34.58
CA PRO A 646 -38.20 -0.13 34.23
C PRO A 646 -37.96 -0.24 32.72
N SER A 647 -36.94 -1.01 32.34
CA SER A 647 -36.86 -1.56 30.98
C SER A 647 -37.85 -2.70 30.76
N ILE A 648 -38.32 -2.85 29.51
CA ILE A 648 -39.08 -4.03 29.07
C ILE A 648 -38.20 -5.28 29.27
N LYS A 649 -38.77 -6.35 29.83
CA LYS A 649 -38.05 -7.60 30.15
C LYS A 649 -38.82 -8.84 29.75
N SER A 650 -38.08 -9.85 29.31
CA SER A 650 -38.56 -11.22 29.16
C SER A 650 -37.81 -12.14 30.13
N SER A 651 -38.55 -12.94 30.90
CA SER A 651 -37.99 -13.87 31.90
C SER A 651 -36.99 -13.25 32.90
N GLY A 652 -37.12 -11.94 33.18
CA GLY A 652 -36.25 -11.19 34.09
C GLY A 652 -35.04 -10.51 33.43
N ALA A 653 -34.72 -10.81 32.17
CA ALA A 653 -33.66 -10.16 31.40
C ALA A 653 -34.22 -9.01 30.53
N PRO A 654 -33.47 -7.91 30.29
CA PRO A 654 -33.88 -6.85 29.38
C PRO A 654 -34.21 -7.37 27.98
N PHE A 655 -35.25 -6.80 27.36
CA PHE A 655 -35.69 -7.15 26.02
C PHE A 655 -34.89 -6.34 24.99
N VAL A 656 -33.92 -7.01 24.37
CA VAL A 656 -32.90 -6.38 23.52
C VAL A 656 -33.40 -6.26 22.07
N ALA A 657 -33.52 -5.02 21.58
CA ALA A 657 -34.06 -4.71 20.25
C ALA A 657 -33.35 -5.47 19.13
N SER A 658 -32.01 -5.47 19.13
CA SER A 658 -31.16 -6.06 18.08
C SER A 658 -31.15 -7.59 18.03
N THR A 659 -31.66 -8.30 19.04
CA THR A 659 -31.53 -9.77 19.15
C THR A 659 -32.81 -10.52 19.53
N GLN A 660 -33.82 -9.85 20.12
CA GLN A 660 -35.04 -10.51 20.63
C GLN A 660 -36.33 -10.01 19.95
N ALA A 661 -36.32 -8.83 19.33
CA ALA A 661 -37.52 -8.22 18.75
C ALA A 661 -37.93 -8.83 17.39
N GLY A 662 -36.95 -9.27 16.58
CA GLY A 662 -37.21 -9.81 15.25
C GLY A 662 -37.80 -8.74 14.32
N ALA A 663 -39.04 -8.93 13.89
CA ALA A 663 -39.78 -7.96 13.07
C ALA A 663 -40.79 -7.10 13.88
N TRP A 664 -40.88 -7.30 15.20
CA TRP A 664 -41.77 -6.55 16.08
C TRP A 664 -41.10 -5.29 16.63
N THR A 665 -41.85 -4.20 16.70
CA THR A 665 -41.42 -2.94 17.34
C THR A 665 -42.49 -2.53 18.34
N PRO A 666 -42.14 -2.15 19.59
CA PRO A 666 -43.11 -1.58 20.50
C PRO A 666 -43.47 -0.16 20.00
N ILE A 667 -44.76 0.18 20.00
CA ILE A 667 -45.29 1.43 19.41
C ILE A 667 -45.96 2.35 20.42
N GLY A 668 -46.22 1.89 21.65
CA GLY A 668 -46.68 2.74 22.74
C GLY A 668 -46.86 1.97 24.06
N THR A 669 -46.94 2.68 25.18
CA THR A 669 -47.07 2.06 26.51
C THR A 669 -47.80 2.94 27.53
N GLU A 670 -48.67 2.34 28.34
CA GLU A 670 -49.40 3.05 29.41
C GLU A 670 -49.35 2.29 30.76
N PRO A 671 -49.43 2.99 31.91
CA PRO A 671 -49.34 2.37 33.22
C PRO A 671 -50.71 1.87 33.69
N THR A 672 -50.79 0.56 33.99
CA THR A 672 -51.99 -0.04 34.57
C THR A 672 -51.94 0.00 36.10
N ALA A 673 -53.05 -0.36 36.76
CA ALA A 673 -53.13 -0.44 38.22
C ALA A 673 -52.17 -1.46 38.87
N SER A 674 -51.42 -2.26 38.10
CA SER A 674 -50.49 -3.29 38.58
C SER A 674 -49.18 -3.42 37.79
N GLY A 675 -48.92 -2.55 36.81
CA GLY A 675 -47.79 -2.69 35.89
C GLY A 675 -47.96 -1.81 34.65
N TYR A 676 -47.69 -2.35 33.46
CA TYR A 676 -47.77 -1.62 32.18
C TYR A 676 -48.50 -2.41 31.10
N GLU A 677 -49.19 -1.71 30.21
CA GLU A 677 -49.61 -2.20 28.90
C GLU A 677 -48.63 -1.69 27.84
N ILE A 678 -48.26 -2.55 26.87
CA ILE A 678 -47.27 -2.26 25.82
C ILE A 678 -47.83 -2.76 24.49
N ALA A 679 -48.04 -1.85 23.54
CA ALA A 679 -48.50 -2.18 22.20
C ALA A 679 -47.31 -2.46 21.28
N TRP A 680 -47.43 -3.48 20.42
CA TRP A 680 -46.41 -3.89 19.45
C TRP A 680 -46.99 -4.00 18.05
N LYS A 681 -46.20 -3.67 17.03
CA LYS A 681 -46.56 -3.69 15.61
C LYS A 681 -45.44 -4.36 14.80
N VAL A 682 -45.79 -5.10 13.75
CA VAL A 682 -44.82 -5.49 12.71
C VAL A 682 -44.76 -4.38 11.65
N ILE A 683 -43.63 -3.69 11.54
CA ILE A 683 -43.50 -2.58 10.59
C ILE A 683 -43.65 -3.09 9.16
N GLY A 684 -44.60 -2.54 8.42
CA GLY A 684 -44.96 -2.97 7.05
C GLY A 684 -45.94 -4.14 6.97
N SER A 685 -46.56 -4.55 8.09
CA SER A 685 -47.61 -5.59 8.10
C SER A 685 -48.81 -5.17 8.96
N ASP A 686 -49.99 -5.69 8.63
CA ASP A 686 -51.21 -5.55 9.44
C ASP A 686 -51.22 -6.58 10.58
N GLN A 687 -50.25 -6.44 11.49
CA GLN A 687 -50.08 -7.33 12.64
C GLN A 687 -49.69 -6.55 13.90
N TYR A 688 -50.53 -6.70 14.92
CA TYR A 688 -50.44 -6.05 16.22
C TYR A 688 -50.53 -7.07 17.35
N MET A 689 -49.94 -6.75 18.50
CA MET A 689 -50.22 -7.43 19.76
C MET A 689 -50.05 -6.48 20.94
N VAL A 690 -50.88 -6.61 21.97
CA VAL A 690 -50.67 -5.95 23.26
C VAL A 690 -50.03 -6.94 24.23
N TRP A 691 -49.09 -6.47 25.05
CA TRP A 691 -48.49 -7.18 26.17
C TRP A 691 -48.85 -6.48 27.48
N ASN A 692 -49.10 -7.25 28.52
CA ASN A 692 -49.21 -6.77 29.89
C ASN A 692 -47.91 -7.16 30.62
N ALA A 693 -47.28 -6.20 31.28
CA ALA A 693 -46.05 -6.36 32.06
C ALA A 693 -46.28 -6.01 33.53
N ASP A 694 -45.43 -6.55 34.43
CA ASP A 694 -45.42 -6.19 35.85
C ASP A 694 -44.82 -4.79 36.09
N SER A 695 -44.90 -4.29 37.33
CA SER A 695 -44.30 -3.00 37.70
C SER A 695 -42.77 -2.92 37.60
N ASN A 696 -42.09 -4.03 37.29
CA ASN A 696 -40.66 -4.10 37.02
C ASN A 696 -40.35 -4.25 35.51
N GLY A 697 -41.36 -4.21 34.64
CA GLY A 697 -41.23 -4.33 33.18
C GLY A 697 -41.24 -5.76 32.64
N ASN A 698 -41.44 -6.79 33.47
CA ASN A 698 -41.46 -8.19 33.03
C ASN A 698 -42.77 -8.56 32.33
N PHE A 699 -42.72 -9.14 31.14
CA PHE A 699 -43.88 -9.72 30.46
C PHE A 699 -44.65 -10.73 31.33
N VAL A 700 -45.99 -10.59 31.36
CA VAL A 700 -46.92 -11.44 32.11
C VAL A 700 -47.90 -12.17 31.18
N SER A 701 -48.50 -11.47 30.23
CA SER A 701 -49.52 -12.02 29.31
C SER A 701 -49.68 -11.15 28.05
N SER A 702 -50.36 -11.68 27.02
CA SER A 702 -50.88 -10.90 25.89
C SER A 702 -52.39 -11.09 25.81
N PRO A 703 -53.22 -10.06 26.02
CA PRO A 703 -54.68 -10.18 25.98
C PRO A 703 -55.23 -10.35 24.55
N THR A 704 -54.57 -9.76 23.55
CA THR A 704 -55.00 -9.84 22.14
C THR A 704 -54.48 -11.10 21.44
N GLY A 705 -53.27 -11.57 21.78
CA GLY A 705 -52.47 -12.34 20.84
C GLY A 705 -52.08 -11.50 19.61
N ILE A 706 -51.75 -12.16 18.50
CA ILE A 706 -51.48 -11.48 17.22
C ILE A 706 -52.82 -11.23 16.49
N VAL A 707 -53.12 -9.97 16.20
CA VAL A 707 -54.37 -9.52 15.55
C VAL A 707 -54.10 -8.54 14.41
N ALA A 708 -55.06 -8.39 13.50
CA ALA A 708 -55.11 -7.30 12.52
C ALA A 708 -55.55 -5.98 13.17
N GLY A 709 -55.32 -4.85 12.50
CA GLY A 709 -55.63 -3.51 13.02
C GLY A 709 -57.12 -3.26 13.25
N SER A 710 -57.99 -3.78 12.36
CA SER A 710 -59.46 -3.72 12.47
C SER A 710 -60.05 -4.83 13.37
N ASN A 711 -59.36 -5.11 14.47
CA ASN A 711 -59.83 -6.06 15.47
C ASN A 711 -60.43 -5.30 16.65
N ALA A 712 -61.70 -5.54 16.96
CA ALA A 712 -62.41 -4.88 18.05
C ALA A 712 -61.71 -4.99 19.42
N ALA A 713 -60.89 -6.02 19.68
CA ALA A 713 -60.11 -6.15 20.92
C ALA A 713 -58.78 -5.36 20.92
N LEU A 714 -58.32 -4.89 19.75
CA LEU A 714 -57.28 -3.86 19.65
C LEU A 714 -57.94 -2.47 19.76
N GLU A 715 -59.00 -2.22 18.99
CA GLU A 715 -59.79 -0.98 19.03
C GLU A 715 -60.27 -0.65 20.45
N GLU A 716 -60.77 -1.62 21.23
CA GLU A 716 -61.17 -1.38 22.63
C GLU A 716 -59.98 -0.93 23.51
N LEU A 717 -58.77 -1.43 23.26
CA LEU A 717 -57.55 -1.08 24.00
C LEU A 717 -56.94 0.26 23.57
N GLU A 718 -57.23 0.79 22.39
CA GLU A 718 -56.83 2.16 22.01
C GLU A 718 -57.30 3.20 23.02
N THR A 719 -58.41 2.92 23.72
CA THR A 719 -58.92 3.75 24.82
C THR A 719 -58.12 3.65 26.12
N SER A 720 -57.34 2.58 26.36
CA SER A 720 -56.38 2.50 27.48
C SER A 720 -55.05 3.15 27.12
N PHE A 721 -54.55 2.95 25.89
CA PHE A 721 -53.36 3.63 25.37
C PHE A 721 -53.56 5.13 25.10
N HIS A 722 -54.81 5.59 25.02
CA HIS A 722 -55.20 6.94 24.60
C HIS A 722 -54.67 7.32 23.20
N GLN A 723 -54.51 6.32 22.32
CA GLN A 723 -53.80 6.40 21.05
C GLN A 723 -54.51 5.60 19.97
N ASP A 724 -54.56 6.16 18.76
CA ASP A 724 -54.88 5.46 17.52
C ASP A 724 -53.69 4.52 17.21
N LEU A 725 -53.84 3.22 17.48
CA LEU A 725 -52.77 2.24 17.34
C LEU A 725 -52.75 1.65 15.93
N ASN A 726 -53.94 1.47 15.33
CA ASN A 726 -54.08 0.85 14.02
C ASN A 726 -53.76 1.83 12.87
N GLY A 727 -53.97 3.14 13.06
CA GLY A 727 -53.75 4.22 12.10
C GLY A 727 -54.99 4.62 11.28
N ASP A 728 -56.22 4.32 11.73
CA ASP A 728 -57.47 4.58 11.00
C ASP A 728 -58.06 6.00 11.23
N GLY A 729 -57.52 6.74 12.20
CA GLY A 729 -57.93 8.10 12.54
C GLY A 729 -58.97 8.20 13.67
N VAL A 730 -59.36 7.08 14.28
CA VAL A 730 -60.23 7.01 15.46
C VAL A 730 -59.43 6.47 16.67
N ILE A 731 -59.94 6.70 17.88
CA ILE A 731 -59.46 6.02 19.09
C ILE A 731 -60.62 5.16 19.57
N GLY A 732 -60.58 3.86 19.27
CA GLY A 732 -61.68 2.94 19.48
C GLY A 732 -62.70 2.87 18.34
N MET A 733 -63.70 1.98 18.50
CA MET A 733 -64.56 1.49 17.42
C MET A 733 -65.13 2.60 16.49
N PRO A 734 -64.91 2.50 15.15
CA PRO A 734 -65.41 3.47 14.18
C PRO A 734 -66.94 3.65 14.11
N ALA A 735 -67.37 4.83 13.70
CA ALA A 735 -68.78 5.20 13.55
C ALA A 735 -69.43 4.65 12.25
N PRO A 736 -70.77 4.47 12.20
CA PRO A 736 -71.49 4.01 11.00
C PRO A 736 -71.25 4.87 9.75
N VAL A 737 -70.92 4.21 8.63
CA VAL A 737 -70.74 4.83 7.30
C VAL A 737 -72.00 4.61 6.48
N VAL A 738 -72.64 5.68 6.01
CA VAL A 738 -73.82 5.60 5.15
C VAL A 738 -73.42 5.29 3.72
N ILE A 739 -73.96 4.22 3.15
CA ILE A 739 -73.80 3.85 1.73
C ILE A 739 -74.94 4.45 0.91
N GLU A 740 -76.18 4.26 1.37
CA GLU A 740 -77.40 4.64 0.65
C GLU A 740 -78.50 5.10 1.62
N SER A 741 -79.37 6.01 1.17
CA SER A 741 -80.33 6.73 2.04
C SER A 741 -81.50 7.39 1.28
N ALA A 742 -81.88 6.82 0.14
CA ALA A 742 -83.08 7.19 -0.60
C ALA A 742 -84.32 6.49 0.00
N GLY A 743 -85.46 6.65 -0.67
CA GLY A 743 -86.77 6.06 -0.32
C GLY A 743 -87.07 5.90 1.17
N LEU A 744 -87.12 4.66 1.68
CA LEU A 744 -87.60 4.36 3.05
C LEU A 744 -86.59 3.66 3.97
N THR A 745 -85.54 3.03 3.42
CA THR A 745 -84.50 2.34 4.19
C THR A 745 -83.13 2.97 3.92
N LYS A 746 -82.20 2.79 4.85
CA LYS A 746 -80.86 3.34 4.84
C LYS A 746 -79.89 2.16 4.92
N LEU A 747 -78.91 2.13 4.03
CA LEU A 747 -77.87 1.11 4.00
C LEU A 747 -76.62 1.63 4.72
N ASP A 748 -76.35 1.14 5.93
CA ASP A 748 -75.19 1.52 6.74
C ASP A 748 -74.14 0.41 6.79
N LEU A 749 -72.86 0.76 6.77
CA LEU A 749 -71.73 -0.11 7.06
C LEU A 749 -71.19 0.22 8.46
N VAL A 750 -71.20 -0.77 9.36
CA VAL A 750 -70.64 -0.64 10.72
C VAL A 750 -69.57 -1.70 10.92
N GLY A 751 -68.32 -1.26 11.08
CA GLY A 751 -67.15 -2.12 10.95
C GLY A 751 -67.14 -2.80 9.57
N SER A 752 -67.25 -4.13 9.55
CA SER A 752 -67.33 -4.93 8.31
C SER A 752 -68.74 -5.45 7.95
N ASN A 753 -69.82 -4.98 8.59
CA ASN A 753 -71.17 -5.50 8.38
C ASN A 753 -72.15 -4.44 7.83
N TYR A 754 -72.96 -4.82 6.84
CA TYR A 754 -74.02 -3.98 6.27
C TYR A 754 -75.34 -4.11 7.04
N PHE A 755 -76.03 -3.00 7.30
CA PHE A 755 -77.29 -2.86 8.05
C PHE A 755 -78.39 -2.18 7.22
N LEU A 756 -79.64 -2.60 7.45
CA LEU A 756 -80.84 -2.18 6.72
C LEU A 756 -81.72 -1.30 7.63
N ASP A 757 -81.23 -0.11 7.98
CA ASP A 757 -81.82 0.75 9.03
C ASP A 757 -83.00 1.59 8.50
N PRO A 758 -84.13 1.71 9.22
CA PRO A 758 -85.24 2.56 8.76
C PRO A 758 -84.86 4.05 8.71
N LEU A 759 -85.13 4.73 7.59
CA LEU A 759 -84.74 6.15 7.40
C LEU A 759 -85.41 7.10 8.42
N GLY A 760 -86.54 6.69 9.00
CA GLY A 760 -87.22 7.39 10.10
C GLY A 760 -86.57 7.25 11.50
N GLY A 761 -85.49 6.48 11.62
CA GLY A 761 -84.77 6.23 12.86
C GLY A 761 -85.16 4.91 13.54
N GLY A 762 -84.16 4.13 13.92
CA GLY A 762 -84.27 2.81 14.54
C GLY A 762 -83.00 2.00 14.29
N THR A 763 -83.00 0.72 14.65
CA THR A 763 -81.98 -0.25 14.23
C THR A 763 -82.65 -1.40 13.50
N GLY A 764 -82.32 -1.60 12.23
CA GLY A 764 -82.74 -2.71 11.40
C GLY A 764 -81.83 -3.94 11.53
N PRO A 765 -82.08 -4.98 10.73
CA PRO A 765 -81.22 -6.14 10.68
C PRO A 765 -79.94 -5.87 9.87
N SER A 766 -78.86 -6.58 10.18
CA SER A 766 -77.75 -6.75 9.23
C SER A 766 -78.13 -7.69 8.09
N ILE A 767 -77.55 -7.46 6.90
CA ILE A 767 -77.59 -8.40 5.77
C ILE A 767 -76.95 -9.71 6.23
N LYS A 768 -77.58 -10.86 5.92
CA LYS A 768 -77.14 -12.19 6.35
C LYS A 768 -77.22 -13.22 5.24
N SER A 769 -76.25 -14.13 5.24
CA SER A 769 -76.30 -15.39 4.48
C SER A 769 -76.31 -16.57 5.45
N SER A 770 -77.25 -17.49 5.26
CA SER A 770 -77.41 -18.69 6.12
C SER A 770 -77.50 -18.40 7.63
N GLY A 771 -77.99 -17.22 8.02
CA GLY A 771 -78.11 -16.78 9.42
C GLY A 771 -76.88 -16.07 10.01
N ALA A 772 -75.73 -16.05 9.31
CA ALA A 772 -74.54 -15.31 9.72
C ALA A 772 -74.51 -13.91 9.06
N PRO A 773 -73.99 -12.86 9.73
CA PRO A 773 -73.78 -11.55 9.12
C PRO A 773 -72.93 -11.63 7.85
N PHE A 774 -73.31 -10.84 6.84
CA PHE A 774 -72.60 -10.78 5.57
C PHE A 774 -71.43 -9.78 5.66
N VAL A 775 -70.22 -10.33 5.73
CA VAL A 775 -68.99 -9.57 6.05
C VAL A 775 -68.35 -9.01 4.78
N ALA A 776 -68.29 -7.69 4.66
CA ALA A 776 -67.79 -6.95 3.50
C ALA A 776 -66.39 -7.40 3.06
N SER A 777 -65.46 -7.53 4.01
CA SER A 777 -64.05 -7.85 3.77
C SER A 777 -63.76 -9.30 3.37
N THR A 778 -64.71 -10.24 3.53
CA THR A 778 -64.45 -11.68 3.34
C THR A 778 -65.51 -12.45 2.54
N GLN A 779 -66.73 -11.91 2.39
CA GLN A 779 -67.85 -12.61 1.72
C GLN A 779 -68.40 -11.87 0.50
N ALA A 780 -68.14 -10.57 0.36
CA ALA A 780 -68.65 -9.75 -0.73
C ALA A 780 -67.92 -9.98 -2.08
N GLY A 781 -66.61 -10.29 -2.02
CA GLY A 781 -65.79 -10.42 -3.22
C GLY A 781 -65.72 -9.10 -3.99
N ALA A 782 -66.21 -9.08 -5.23
CA ALA A 782 -66.30 -7.87 -6.05
C ALA A 782 -67.68 -7.20 -6.04
N TRP A 783 -68.66 -7.74 -5.29
CA TRP A 783 -70.01 -7.21 -5.20
C TRP A 783 -70.17 -6.21 -4.06
N THR A 784 -70.80 -5.07 -4.34
CA THR A 784 -71.16 -4.06 -3.34
C THR A 784 -72.68 -3.88 -3.34
N PRO A 785 -73.35 -3.85 -2.18
CA PRO A 785 -74.76 -3.47 -2.12
C PRO A 785 -74.87 -1.96 -2.37
N ILE A 786 -75.74 -1.55 -3.29
CA ILE A 786 -75.87 -0.16 -3.77
C ILE A 786 -77.18 0.52 -3.39
N GLY A 787 -78.17 -0.21 -2.90
CA GLY A 787 -79.38 0.37 -2.32
C GLY A 787 -80.34 -0.69 -1.77
N THR A 788 -81.31 -0.29 -0.93
CA THR A 788 -82.26 -1.21 -0.29
C THR A 788 -83.62 -0.58 0.04
N GLU A 789 -84.71 -1.32 -0.20
CA GLU A 789 -86.07 -0.88 0.12
C GLU A 789 -86.89 -1.97 0.85
N PRO A 790 -87.88 -1.61 1.68
CA PRO A 790 -88.67 -2.56 2.45
C PRO A 790 -89.86 -3.07 1.63
N THR A 791 -89.93 -4.38 1.45
CA THR A 791 -91.08 -5.05 0.83
C THR A 791 -92.14 -5.39 1.86
N ALA A 792 -93.32 -5.83 1.42
CA ALA A 792 -94.41 -6.26 2.31
C ALA A 792 -94.07 -7.48 3.22
N SER A 793 -92.90 -8.11 3.06
CA SER A 793 -92.46 -9.29 3.82
C SER A 793 -90.98 -9.31 4.21
N GLY A 794 -90.21 -8.24 3.95
CA GLY A 794 -88.76 -8.22 4.13
C GLY A 794 -88.12 -7.04 3.40
N TYR A 795 -87.00 -7.26 2.72
CA TYR A 795 -86.27 -6.21 2.00
C TYR A 795 -85.88 -6.64 0.58
N GLU A 796 -85.83 -5.67 -0.34
CA GLU A 796 -85.12 -5.76 -1.62
C GLU A 796 -83.75 -5.08 -1.46
N ILE A 797 -82.70 -5.67 -2.01
CA ILE A 797 -81.31 -5.19 -1.91
C ILE A 797 -80.67 -5.27 -3.29
N ALA A 798 -80.28 -4.14 -3.86
CA ALA A 798 -79.58 -4.07 -5.14
C ALA A 798 -78.07 -4.21 -4.94
N TRP A 799 -77.41 -4.97 -5.81
CA TRP A 799 -75.96 -5.20 -5.78
C TRP A 799 -75.34 -4.92 -7.15
N LYS A 800 -74.12 -4.40 -7.16
CA LYS A 800 -73.33 -4.04 -8.35
C LYS A 800 -71.90 -4.56 -8.22
N VAL A 801 -71.31 -5.02 -9.32
CA VAL A 801 -69.84 -5.20 -9.38
C VAL A 801 -69.21 -3.86 -9.76
N ILE A 802 -68.45 -3.25 -8.85
CA ILE A 802 -67.83 -1.94 -9.12
C ILE A 802 -66.81 -2.08 -10.26
N GLY A 803 -67.02 -1.32 -11.34
CA GLY A 803 -66.21 -1.39 -12.56
C GLY A 803 -66.65 -2.44 -13.59
N SER A 804 -67.82 -3.08 -13.42
CA SER A 804 -68.41 -3.98 -14.42
C SER A 804 -69.89 -3.69 -14.65
N ASP A 805 -70.39 -4.04 -15.85
CA ASP A 805 -71.81 -3.99 -16.18
C ASP A 805 -72.52 -5.27 -15.68
N GLN A 806 -72.52 -5.44 -14.35
CA GLN A 806 -73.12 -6.59 -13.67
C GLN A 806 -73.86 -6.18 -12.40
N TYR A 807 -75.14 -6.52 -12.37
CA TYR A 807 -76.10 -6.19 -11.32
C TYR A 807 -76.84 -7.46 -10.87
N MET A 808 -77.32 -7.47 -9.64
CA MET A 808 -78.32 -8.42 -9.17
C MET A 808 -79.18 -7.80 -8.06
N VAL A 809 -80.46 -8.12 -8.02
CA VAL A 809 -81.33 -7.83 -6.86
C VAL A 809 -81.43 -9.08 -6.00
N TRP A 810 -81.41 -8.90 -4.68
CA TRP A 810 -81.68 -9.92 -3.67
C TRP A 810 -82.96 -9.57 -2.92
N ASN A 811 -83.78 -10.57 -2.63
CA ASN A 811 -84.90 -10.46 -1.70
C ASN A 811 -84.48 -11.13 -0.39
N ALA A 812 -84.62 -10.41 0.72
CA ALA A 812 -84.29 -10.85 2.06
C ALA A 812 -85.54 -10.91 2.97
N ASP A 813 -85.49 -11.71 4.02
CA ASP A 813 -86.53 -11.75 5.06
C ASP A 813 -86.48 -10.51 5.97
N SER A 814 -87.47 -10.35 6.86
CA SER A 814 -87.51 -9.26 7.84
C SER A 814 -86.39 -9.29 8.89
N ASN A 815 -85.55 -10.32 8.90
CA ASN A 815 -84.36 -10.44 9.74
C ASN A 815 -83.05 -10.22 8.95
N GLY A 816 -83.13 -9.83 7.67
CA GLY A 816 -81.99 -9.56 6.78
C GLY A 816 -81.38 -10.81 6.10
N ASN A 817 -81.97 -12.00 6.24
CA ASN A 817 -81.47 -13.22 5.61
C ASN A 817 -81.86 -13.27 4.13
N PHE A 818 -80.89 -13.55 3.24
CA PHE A 818 -81.16 -13.84 1.82
C PHE A 818 -82.19 -14.96 1.63
N VAL A 819 -83.17 -14.74 0.74
CA VAL A 819 -84.24 -15.69 0.37
C VAL A 819 -84.17 -16.08 -1.11
N SER A 820 -84.02 -15.11 -2.01
CA SER A 820 -83.97 -15.35 -3.46
C SER A 820 -83.32 -14.17 -4.21
N SER A 821 -83.04 -14.35 -5.50
CA SER A 821 -82.69 -13.27 -6.42
C SER A 821 -83.65 -13.32 -7.62
N PRO A 822 -84.51 -12.30 -7.85
CA PRO A 822 -85.47 -12.30 -8.96
C PRO A 822 -84.80 -12.09 -10.32
N THR A 823 -83.71 -11.31 -10.38
CA THR A 823 -82.97 -11.03 -11.62
C THR A 823 -81.94 -12.11 -11.97
N GLY A 824 -81.29 -12.72 -10.96
CA GLY A 824 -79.97 -13.29 -11.16
C GLY A 824 -78.93 -12.21 -11.48
N ILE A 825 -77.81 -12.59 -12.09
CA ILE A 825 -76.81 -11.63 -12.59
C ILE A 825 -77.23 -11.14 -13.98
N VAL A 826 -77.40 -9.83 -14.13
CA VAL A 826 -77.84 -9.15 -15.36
C VAL A 826 -76.96 -7.95 -15.69
N ALA A 827 -76.95 -7.54 -16.97
CA ALA A 827 -76.41 -6.26 -17.41
C ALA A 827 -77.34 -5.10 -17.01
N GLY A 828 -76.84 -3.86 -17.03
CA GLY A 828 -77.60 -2.66 -16.65
C GLY A 828 -78.79 -2.37 -17.56
N SER A 829 -78.65 -2.61 -18.87
CA SER A 829 -79.70 -2.47 -19.88
C SER A 829 -80.62 -3.71 -19.98
N ASN A 830 -80.93 -4.31 -18.83
CA ASN A 830 -81.86 -5.43 -18.74
C ASN A 830 -83.21 -4.93 -18.23
N ALA A 831 -84.27 -5.13 -19.03
CA ALA A 831 -85.62 -4.69 -18.69
C ALA A 831 -86.15 -5.18 -17.32
N ALA A 832 -85.64 -6.29 -16.77
CA ALA A 832 -86.00 -6.78 -15.44
C ALA A 832 -85.20 -6.13 -14.28
N LEU A 833 -84.09 -5.45 -14.59
CA LEU A 833 -83.45 -4.50 -13.67
C LEU A 833 -84.15 -3.14 -13.77
N GLU A 834 -84.34 -2.63 -14.98
CA GLU A 834 -85.04 -1.37 -15.29
C GLU A 834 -86.46 -1.35 -14.65
N GLU A 835 -87.22 -2.44 -14.72
CA GLU A 835 -88.54 -2.51 -14.05
C GLU A 835 -88.44 -2.38 -12.51
N LEU A 836 -87.37 -2.91 -11.90
CA LEU A 836 -87.12 -2.83 -10.45
C LEU A 836 -86.58 -1.47 -9.97
N GLU A 837 -85.99 -0.64 -10.84
CA GLU A 837 -85.64 0.75 -10.52
C GLU A 837 -86.86 1.53 -9.99
N THR A 838 -88.06 1.14 -10.42
CA THR A 838 -89.32 1.70 -9.92
C THR A 838 -89.67 1.27 -8.48
N SER A 839 -89.19 0.11 -7.98
CA SER A 839 -89.36 -0.31 -6.57
C SER A 839 -88.30 0.31 -5.66
N PHE A 840 -87.05 0.41 -6.13
CA PHE A 840 -85.96 1.10 -5.42
C PHE A 840 -86.09 2.63 -5.44
N HIS A 841 -86.93 3.18 -6.33
CA HIS A 841 -87.07 4.61 -6.61
C HIS A 841 -85.74 5.28 -7.04
N GLN A 842 -84.86 4.50 -7.67
CA GLN A 842 -83.46 4.85 -7.97
C GLN A 842 -83.09 4.38 -9.37
N ASP A 843 -82.36 5.24 -10.10
CA ASP A 843 -81.58 4.87 -11.29
C ASP A 843 -80.43 3.95 -10.82
N LEU A 844 -80.56 2.64 -11.04
CA LEU A 844 -79.61 1.64 -10.56
C LEU A 844 -78.49 1.41 -11.58
N ASN A 845 -78.84 1.44 -12.87
CA ASN A 845 -77.91 1.17 -13.95
C ASN A 845 -76.98 2.37 -14.27
N GLY A 846 -77.43 3.60 -14.00
CA GLY A 846 -76.73 4.86 -14.26
C GLY A 846 -77.00 5.49 -15.63
N ASP A 847 -78.10 5.15 -16.32
CA ASP A 847 -78.42 5.65 -17.67
C ASP A 847 -79.17 7.01 -17.67
N GLY A 848 -79.63 7.47 -16.51
CA GLY A 848 -80.34 8.74 -16.34
C GLY A 848 -81.87 8.64 -16.39
N VAL A 849 -82.42 7.43 -16.50
CA VAL A 849 -83.86 7.12 -16.42
C VAL A 849 -84.13 6.28 -15.15
N ILE A 850 -85.41 6.17 -14.77
CA ILE A 850 -85.88 5.17 -13.80
C ILE A 850 -86.89 4.32 -14.57
N GLY A 851 -86.47 3.15 -15.04
CA GLY A 851 -87.25 2.29 -15.93
C GLY A 851 -87.01 2.47 -17.42
N ILE A 852 -87.61 1.56 -18.20
CA ILE A 852 -87.25 1.24 -19.59
C ILE A 852 -87.12 2.48 -20.51
N PRO A 853 -85.95 2.72 -21.14
CA PRO A 853 -85.72 3.85 -22.05
C PRO A 853 -86.56 3.90 -23.34
N ALA A 854 -86.59 5.08 -23.97
CA ALA A 854 -87.42 5.39 -25.15
C ALA A 854 -86.73 5.08 -26.52
N PRO A 855 -87.51 4.89 -27.61
CA PRO A 855 -86.98 4.59 -28.96
C PRO A 855 -86.04 5.65 -29.55
N VAL A 856 -85.01 5.19 -30.28
CA VAL A 856 -84.04 6.01 -31.03
C VAL A 856 -84.20 5.77 -32.53
N VAL A 857 -84.27 6.84 -33.33
CA VAL A 857 -84.43 6.76 -34.79
C VAL A 857 -83.07 6.62 -35.49
N ILE A 858 -82.96 5.66 -36.41
CA ILE A 858 -81.78 5.46 -37.27
C ILE A 858 -82.04 6.01 -38.67
N GLU A 859 -83.17 5.65 -39.29
CA GLU A 859 -83.51 6.00 -40.67
C GLU A 859 -85.01 6.30 -40.82
N SER A 860 -85.38 7.20 -41.73
CA SER A 860 -86.75 7.75 -41.84
C SER A 860 -87.05 8.41 -43.20
N ALA A 861 -86.39 7.96 -44.27
CA ALA A 861 -86.81 8.22 -45.63
C ALA A 861 -87.87 7.16 -46.05
N GLY A 862 -88.32 7.20 -47.31
CA GLY A 862 -89.23 6.17 -47.82
C GLY A 862 -90.59 6.07 -47.12
N LEU A 863 -91.06 4.83 -46.94
CA LEU A 863 -92.36 4.47 -46.34
C LEU A 863 -92.22 3.74 -45.00
N THR A 864 -91.01 3.30 -44.64
CA THR A 864 -90.71 2.60 -43.37
C THR A 864 -89.62 3.36 -42.62
N LYS A 865 -89.63 3.27 -41.29
CA LYS A 865 -88.72 3.90 -40.34
C LYS A 865 -87.90 2.82 -39.67
N LEU A 866 -86.61 3.03 -39.54
CA LEU A 866 -85.72 2.12 -38.80
C LEU A 866 -85.49 2.69 -37.41
N ASP A 867 -86.01 2.01 -36.38
CA ASP A 867 -85.88 2.39 -34.97
C ASP A 867 -85.04 1.38 -34.19
N LEU A 868 -84.35 1.84 -33.15
CA LEU A 868 -83.66 1.04 -32.14
C LEU A 868 -84.38 1.23 -30.81
N VAL A 869 -84.87 0.14 -30.23
CA VAL A 869 -85.53 0.14 -28.91
C VAL A 869 -84.80 -0.85 -28.00
N GLY A 870 -84.20 -0.33 -26.92
CA GLY A 870 -83.16 -1.05 -26.18
C GLY A 870 -82.04 -1.49 -27.13
N SER A 871 -81.85 -2.81 -27.27
CA SER A 871 -80.84 -3.40 -28.17
C SER A 871 -81.41 -4.02 -29.46
N ASN A 872 -82.67 -3.75 -29.84
CA ASN A 872 -83.32 -4.39 -31.00
C ASN A 872 -83.74 -3.38 -32.08
N TYR A 873 -83.53 -3.72 -33.35
CA TYR A 873 -83.95 -2.93 -34.51
C TYR A 873 -85.40 -3.24 -34.95
N PHE A 874 -86.20 -2.22 -35.24
CA PHE A 874 -87.62 -2.29 -35.66
C PHE A 874 -87.88 -1.60 -36.99
N LEU A 875 -88.82 -2.15 -37.77
CA LEU A 875 -89.20 -1.73 -39.12
C LEU A 875 -90.59 -1.06 -39.10
N ASP A 876 -90.69 0.11 -38.47
CA ASP A 876 -91.96 0.77 -38.13
C ASP A 876 -92.54 1.58 -39.31
N PRO A 877 -93.85 1.49 -39.64
CA PRO A 877 -94.41 2.26 -40.75
C PRO A 877 -94.34 3.79 -40.52
N LEU A 878 -93.88 4.56 -41.51
CA LEU A 878 -93.67 6.01 -41.37
C LEU A 878 -94.97 6.80 -41.10
N GLY A 879 -96.13 6.21 -41.42
CA GLY A 879 -97.46 6.72 -41.09
C GLY A 879 -97.96 6.46 -39.66
N GLY A 880 -97.17 5.75 -38.83
CA GLY A 880 -97.48 5.41 -37.45
C GLY A 880 -98.03 3.99 -37.28
N GLY A 881 -97.53 3.30 -36.25
CA GLY A 881 -97.80 1.90 -35.93
C GLY A 881 -96.51 1.19 -35.52
N THR A 882 -96.60 0.00 -34.93
CA THR A 882 -95.45 -0.86 -34.63
C THR A 882 -95.32 -1.94 -35.70
N GLY A 883 -94.19 -1.96 -36.39
CA GLY A 883 -93.78 -3.01 -37.30
C GLY A 883 -93.04 -4.16 -36.61
N PRO A 884 -92.50 -5.11 -37.37
CA PRO A 884 -91.70 -6.18 -36.82
C PRO A 884 -90.28 -5.72 -36.46
N SER A 885 -89.66 -6.38 -35.47
CA SER A 885 -88.20 -6.34 -35.33
C SER A 885 -87.50 -7.15 -36.43
N ILE A 886 -86.29 -6.73 -36.79
CA ILE A 886 -85.39 -7.50 -37.66
C ILE A 886 -85.03 -8.81 -36.96
N LYS A 887 -85.14 -9.95 -37.67
CA LYS A 887 -84.93 -11.29 -37.10
C LYS A 887 -84.05 -12.18 -37.96
N SER A 888 -83.22 -12.96 -37.29
CA SER A 888 -82.51 -14.11 -37.87
C SER A 888 -83.03 -15.39 -37.24
N SER A 889 -83.37 -16.39 -38.08
CA SER A 889 -83.91 -17.69 -37.65
C SER A 889 -85.12 -17.62 -36.69
N GLY A 890 -85.89 -16.52 -36.71
CA GLY A 890 -87.06 -16.29 -35.84
C GLY A 890 -86.79 -15.52 -34.55
N ALA A 891 -85.53 -15.27 -34.19
CA ALA A 891 -85.14 -14.48 -33.01
C ALA A 891 -84.80 -13.02 -33.39
N PRO A 892 -85.14 -12.01 -32.56
CA PRO A 892 -84.74 -10.62 -32.80
C PRO A 892 -83.21 -10.47 -32.89
N LEU A 893 -82.73 -9.69 -33.85
CA LEU A 893 -81.31 -9.44 -34.04
C LEU A 893 -80.82 -8.36 -33.07
N VAL A 894 -80.05 -8.78 -32.07
CA VAL A 894 -79.53 -7.91 -31.01
C VAL A 894 -78.30 -7.13 -31.51
N ALA A 895 -78.38 -5.79 -31.48
CA ALA A 895 -77.38 -4.88 -32.02
C ALA A 895 -75.97 -5.09 -31.44
N SER A 896 -75.88 -5.29 -30.13
CA SER A 896 -74.62 -5.42 -29.38
C SER A 896 -73.92 -6.78 -29.48
N THR A 897 -74.60 -7.83 -29.98
CA THR A 897 -74.09 -9.22 -29.87
C THR A 897 -74.28 -10.11 -31.09
N GLN A 898 -75.18 -9.76 -32.04
CA GLN A 898 -75.51 -10.65 -33.17
C GLN A 898 -75.33 -10.02 -34.55
N ALA A 899 -75.38 -8.68 -34.68
CA ALA A 899 -75.13 -8.00 -35.95
C ALA A 899 -73.63 -7.91 -36.33
N GLY A 900 -72.74 -8.03 -35.34
CA GLY A 900 -71.29 -7.91 -35.56
C GLY A 900 -70.92 -6.50 -36.03
N ALA A 901 -70.13 -6.41 -37.10
CA ALA A 901 -69.72 -5.14 -37.69
C ALA A 901 -70.73 -4.55 -38.70
N TRP A 902 -71.89 -5.18 -38.89
CA TRP A 902 -72.92 -4.74 -39.84
C TRP A 902 -73.97 -3.88 -39.18
N THR A 903 -74.20 -2.69 -39.72
CA THR A 903 -75.25 -1.76 -39.30
C THR A 903 -76.33 -1.71 -40.38
N PRO A 904 -77.63 -1.83 -40.03
CA PRO A 904 -78.71 -1.55 -40.98
C PRO A 904 -78.77 -0.03 -41.21
N ILE A 905 -78.76 0.39 -42.47
CA ILE A 905 -78.65 1.81 -42.88
C ILE A 905 -79.89 2.35 -43.60
N GLY A 906 -80.83 1.50 -43.99
CA GLY A 906 -82.13 1.91 -44.50
C GLY A 906 -83.06 0.75 -44.81
N THR A 907 -84.37 1.00 -44.91
CA THR A 907 -85.38 -0.04 -45.18
C THR A 907 -86.62 0.46 -45.93
N GLU A 908 -87.11 -0.33 -46.90
CA GLU A 908 -88.35 -0.05 -47.63
C GLU A 908 -89.26 -1.29 -47.70
N PRO A 909 -90.60 -1.12 -47.75
CA PRO A 909 -91.54 -2.22 -47.81
C PRO A 909 -91.73 -2.70 -49.26
N THR A 910 -91.60 -4.01 -49.46
CA THR A 910 -91.90 -4.66 -50.75
C THR A 910 -93.33 -5.21 -50.76
N ALA A 911 -93.79 -5.70 -51.92
CA ALA A 911 -95.11 -6.31 -52.05
C ALA A 911 -95.33 -7.60 -51.22
N SER A 912 -94.30 -8.11 -50.52
CA SER A 912 -94.35 -9.36 -49.74
C SER A 912 -93.56 -9.33 -48.42
N GLY A 913 -92.98 -8.19 -48.03
CA GLY A 913 -92.07 -8.10 -46.88
C GLY A 913 -91.27 -6.79 -46.90
N TYR A 914 -89.99 -6.83 -46.55
CA TYR A 914 -89.12 -5.64 -46.50
C TYR A 914 -87.79 -5.87 -47.23
N GLU A 915 -87.25 -4.83 -47.83
CA GLU A 915 -85.84 -4.71 -48.21
C GLU A 915 -85.10 -3.93 -47.12
N ILE A 916 -83.90 -4.39 -46.75
CA ILE A 916 -83.07 -3.81 -45.68
C ILE A 916 -81.63 -3.69 -46.19
N ALA A 917 -81.10 -2.48 -46.24
CA ALA A 917 -79.72 -2.22 -46.64
C ALA A 917 -78.79 -2.27 -45.42
N TRP A 918 -77.66 -2.97 -45.55
CA TRP A 918 -76.65 -3.14 -44.50
C TRP A 918 -75.29 -2.64 -44.98
N LYS A 919 -74.53 -2.01 -44.09
CA LYS A 919 -73.18 -1.49 -44.34
C LYS A 919 -72.24 -1.86 -43.19
N VAL A 920 -70.99 -2.19 -43.50
CA VAL A 920 -69.92 -2.20 -42.49
C VAL A 920 -69.40 -0.77 -42.35
N ILE A 921 -69.66 -0.14 -41.20
CA ILE A 921 -69.22 1.24 -40.96
C ILE A 921 -67.68 1.30 -40.98
N GLY A 922 -67.13 2.08 -41.90
CA GLY A 922 -65.68 2.18 -42.15
C GLY A 922 -65.11 1.20 -43.18
N SER A 923 -65.93 0.41 -43.88
CA SER A 923 -65.51 -0.43 -45.00
C SER A 923 -66.37 -0.22 -46.24
N ASP A 924 -65.81 -0.49 -47.41
CA ASP A 924 -66.55 -0.55 -48.68
C ASP A 924 -67.21 -1.92 -48.85
N GLN A 925 -68.16 -2.21 -47.95
CA GLN A 925 -68.91 -3.47 -47.91
C GLN A 925 -70.37 -3.22 -47.56
N TYR A 926 -71.23 -3.64 -48.48
CA TYR A 926 -72.68 -3.52 -48.44
C TYR A 926 -73.35 -4.87 -48.68
N MET A 927 -74.56 -5.05 -48.16
CA MET A 927 -75.49 -6.07 -48.67
C MET A 927 -76.94 -5.65 -48.49
N VAL A 928 -77.81 -6.06 -49.41
CA VAL A 928 -79.26 -5.96 -49.22
C VAL A 928 -79.78 -7.29 -48.70
N TRP A 929 -80.71 -7.24 -47.74
CA TRP A 929 -81.50 -8.38 -47.26
C TRP A 929 -82.96 -8.21 -47.68
N ASN A 930 -83.57 -9.31 -48.11
CA ASN A 930 -85.01 -9.42 -48.27
C ASN A 930 -85.55 -10.17 -47.05
N ALA A 931 -86.48 -9.56 -46.34
CA ALA A 931 -87.15 -10.10 -45.16
C ALA A 931 -88.64 -10.35 -45.42
N ASP A 932 -89.25 -11.28 -44.67
CA ASP A 932 -90.69 -11.51 -44.70
C ASP A 932 -91.47 -10.38 -43.98
N SER A 933 -92.80 -10.41 -44.06
CA SER A 933 -93.67 -9.44 -43.38
C SER A 933 -93.62 -9.50 -41.83
N ASN A 934 -92.89 -10.44 -41.25
CA ASN A 934 -92.62 -10.56 -39.82
C ASN A 934 -91.18 -10.15 -39.44
N GLY A 935 -90.39 -9.61 -40.40
CA GLY A 935 -89.01 -9.17 -40.20
C GLY A 935 -87.94 -10.27 -40.26
N ASN A 936 -88.30 -11.52 -40.61
CA ASN A 936 -87.34 -12.63 -40.73
C ASN A 936 -86.56 -12.55 -42.03
N PHE A 937 -85.23 -12.67 -41.98
CA PHE A 937 -84.39 -12.84 -43.18
C PHE A 937 -84.84 -14.03 -44.06
N VAL A 938 -84.98 -13.78 -45.37
CA VAL A 938 -85.35 -14.78 -46.40
C VAL A 938 -84.22 -15.01 -47.40
N SER A 939 -83.61 -13.94 -47.92
CA SER A 939 -82.51 -14.02 -48.89
C SER A 939 -81.69 -12.72 -48.94
N SER A 940 -80.53 -12.74 -49.60
CA SER A 940 -79.79 -11.54 -49.99
C SER A 940 -79.61 -11.56 -51.51
N PRO A 941 -80.18 -10.60 -52.27
CA PRO A 941 -80.04 -10.56 -53.73
C PRO A 941 -78.64 -10.15 -54.19
N THR A 942 -77.94 -9.32 -53.42
CA THR A 942 -76.57 -8.86 -53.73
C THR A 942 -75.48 -9.82 -53.23
N GLY A 943 -75.69 -10.46 -52.07
CA GLY A 943 -74.58 -10.89 -51.23
C GLY A 943 -73.76 -9.70 -50.71
N ILE A 944 -72.54 -9.96 -50.23
CA ILE A 944 -71.61 -8.88 -49.85
C ILE A 944 -70.96 -8.31 -51.11
N VAL A 945 -71.11 -7.00 -51.33
CA VAL A 945 -70.61 -6.27 -52.50
C VAL A 945 -69.92 -4.96 -52.09
N ALA A 946 -69.02 -4.47 -52.94
CA ALA A 946 -68.48 -3.11 -52.86
C ALA A 946 -69.53 -2.09 -53.32
N GLY A 947 -69.36 -0.81 -52.97
CA GLY A 947 -70.29 0.28 -53.28
C GLY A 947 -70.50 0.50 -54.78
N SER A 948 -69.43 0.43 -55.57
CA SER A 948 -69.48 0.55 -57.04
C SER A 948 -69.84 -0.78 -57.73
N ASN A 949 -70.91 -1.43 -57.26
CA ASN A 949 -71.45 -2.64 -57.86
C ASN A 949 -72.81 -2.34 -58.47
N ALA A 950 -72.95 -2.55 -59.78
CA ALA A 950 -74.20 -2.31 -60.52
C ALA A 950 -75.45 -2.97 -59.89
N ALA A 951 -75.32 -4.08 -59.17
CA ALA A 951 -76.45 -4.73 -58.49
C ALA A 951 -76.82 -4.09 -57.13
N LEU A 952 -75.92 -3.28 -56.54
CA LEU A 952 -76.25 -2.37 -55.44
C LEU A 952 -76.84 -1.07 -56.01
N GLU A 953 -76.16 -0.48 -57.00
CA GLU A 953 -76.57 0.74 -57.71
C GLU A 953 -78.01 0.61 -58.27
N GLU A 954 -78.37 -0.52 -58.91
CA GLU A 954 -79.75 -0.76 -59.36
C GLU A 954 -80.78 -0.74 -58.20
N LEU A 955 -80.41 -1.22 -57.00
CA LEU A 955 -81.30 -1.26 -55.82
C LEU A 955 -81.41 0.08 -55.09
N GLU A 956 -80.50 1.04 -55.28
CA GLU A 956 -80.67 2.41 -54.77
C GLU A 956 -81.99 3.04 -55.23
N THR A 957 -82.49 2.60 -56.41
CA THR A 957 -83.79 3.00 -56.94
C THR A 957 -85.00 2.41 -56.20
N SER A 958 -84.87 1.29 -55.46
CA SER A 958 -85.93 0.77 -54.58
C SER A 958 -85.89 1.38 -53.18
N PHE A 959 -84.68 1.69 -52.66
CA PHE A 959 -84.49 2.39 -51.38
C PHE A 959 -84.76 3.90 -51.45
N HIS A 960 -84.87 4.47 -52.66
CA HIS A 960 -84.93 5.91 -52.94
C HIS A 960 -83.74 6.70 -52.38
N GLN A 961 -82.59 6.04 -52.18
CA GLN A 961 -81.44 6.53 -51.43
C GLN A 961 -80.14 6.19 -52.16
N ASP A 962 -79.21 7.15 -52.18
CA ASP A 962 -77.79 6.95 -52.49
C ASP A 962 -77.19 6.12 -51.34
N LEU A 963 -77.02 4.81 -51.55
CA LEU A 963 -76.58 3.87 -50.52
C LEU A 963 -75.06 3.83 -50.44
N ASN A 964 -74.39 3.92 -51.60
CA ASN A 964 -72.94 3.81 -51.69
C ASN A 964 -72.21 5.12 -51.29
N GLY A 965 -72.86 6.28 -51.45
CA GLY A 965 -72.34 7.62 -51.18
C GLY A 965 -71.65 8.31 -52.36
N ASP A 966 -71.90 7.90 -53.61
CA ASP A 966 -71.24 8.43 -54.81
C ASP A 966 -71.90 9.70 -55.40
N GLY A 967 -73.10 10.04 -54.94
CA GLY A 967 -73.87 11.21 -55.36
C GLY A 967 -74.89 10.94 -56.48
N VAL A 968 -75.08 9.68 -56.88
CA VAL A 968 -76.10 9.23 -57.83
C VAL A 968 -77.09 8.27 -57.12
N ILE A 969 -78.22 7.99 -57.78
CA ILE A 969 -79.11 6.89 -57.42
C ILE A 969 -79.27 6.07 -58.71
N GLY A 970 -78.58 4.93 -58.81
CA GLY A 970 -78.55 4.11 -60.03
C GLY A 970 -77.28 4.23 -60.88
N VAL A 971 -77.06 3.19 -61.70
CA VAL A 971 -75.81 2.91 -62.43
C VAL A 971 -75.25 4.10 -63.24
N PRO A 972 -74.00 4.57 -62.95
CA PRO A 972 -73.36 5.67 -63.69
C PRO A 972 -73.01 5.39 -65.16
N ALA A 973 -73.01 6.43 -66.00
CA ALA A 973 -72.75 6.32 -67.44
C ALA A 973 -71.28 6.56 -67.85
N VAL A 974 -70.70 5.63 -68.63
CA VAL A 974 -69.27 5.62 -69.00
C VAL A 974 -68.95 6.53 -70.21
N ALA A 975 -67.80 7.22 -70.17
CA ALA A 975 -67.46 8.38 -70.99
C ALA A 975 -66.57 8.12 -72.23
N SER A 976 -66.31 9.17 -73.02
CA SER A 976 -65.31 9.16 -74.11
C SER A 976 -64.80 10.56 -74.51
N HIS A 977 -63.72 11.03 -73.89
CA HIS A 977 -62.75 11.87 -74.62
C HIS A 977 -61.30 11.77 -74.10
N LEU A 978 -60.37 12.24 -74.94
CA LEU A 978 -58.93 12.03 -74.81
C LEU A 978 -58.21 13.24 -74.21
N MET A 979 -57.13 12.95 -73.46
CA MET A 979 -56.02 13.84 -73.08
C MET A 979 -56.29 15.10 -72.25
N GLY A 980 -55.53 15.23 -71.15
CA GLY A 980 -54.58 16.35 -71.08
C GLY A 980 -54.53 17.18 -69.79
N LEU A 981 -53.55 16.83 -68.94
CA LEU A 981 -52.78 17.73 -68.06
C LEU A 981 -53.48 18.42 -66.86
N GLN A 982 -52.73 18.41 -65.74
CA GLN A 982 -52.87 19.23 -64.51
C GLN A 982 -54.06 18.91 -63.58
N SER A 983 -53.93 18.98 -62.25
CA SER A 983 -52.73 18.83 -61.37
C SER A 983 -53.19 18.68 -59.92
N PHE A 984 -52.41 18.01 -59.07
CA PHE A 984 -52.59 17.87 -57.60
C PHE A 984 -53.89 17.17 -57.13
N ALA A 985 -53.77 15.87 -56.88
CA ALA A 985 -54.64 15.15 -55.96
C ALA A 985 -54.09 15.22 -54.52
N PHE A 986 -54.91 14.84 -53.54
CA PHE A 986 -54.56 14.80 -52.11
C PHE A 986 -53.70 13.57 -51.74
N ARG A 987 -53.08 13.68 -50.56
CA ARG A 987 -52.53 12.64 -49.65
C ARG A 987 -52.70 11.14 -50.03
N SER A 988 -51.64 10.36 -49.79
CA SER A 988 -51.74 9.04 -49.14
C SER A 988 -50.43 8.66 -48.42
N ASN A 989 -50.49 7.63 -47.57
CA ASN A 989 -49.45 7.25 -46.60
C ASN A 989 -48.36 6.30 -47.17
N LEU A 990 -47.34 6.03 -46.34
CA LEU A 990 -46.35 4.93 -46.41
C LEU A 990 -45.26 5.07 -47.51
N PRO A 991 -44.07 4.42 -47.37
CA PRO A 991 -43.70 3.39 -46.39
C PRO A 991 -42.48 3.74 -45.49
N GLU A 992 -42.03 2.76 -44.72
CA GLU A 992 -40.77 2.78 -43.95
C GLU A 992 -39.52 2.66 -44.86
N LEU A 993 -38.35 3.14 -44.39
CA LEU A 993 -36.97 2.57 -44.50
C LEU A 993 -35.83 3.62 -44.66
N PHE A 994 -34.78 3.44 -43.84
CA PHE A 994 -33.35 3.80 -44.00
C PHE A 994 -32.82 5.25 -44.26
N SER A 995 -31.91 5.66 -43.36
CA SER A 995 -30.52 6.14 -43.60
C SER A 995 -30.10 7.63 -43.65
N SER A 996 -28.91 7.87 -43.04
CA SER A 996 -27.85 8.85 -43.33
C SER A 996 -28.00 10.37 -43.07
N ASN A 997 -26.86 10.93 -42.62
CA ASN A 997 -26.25 12.27 -42.69
C ASN A 997 -26.92 13.32 -43.63
N ASP A 998 -26.79 14.65 -43.45
CA ASP A 998 -25.52 15.37 -43.28
C ASP A 998 -25.61 16.84 -42.73
N HIS A 999 -24.51 17.58 -42.87
CA HIS A 999 -24.07 18.85 -42.26
C HIS A 999 -24.75 20.22 -42.57
N GLN A 1000 -24.62 21.13 -41.59
CA GLN A 1000 -24.22 22.57 -41.65
C GLN A 1000 -25.01 23.68 -42.41
N LEU A 1001 -25.44 24.70 -41.61
CA LEU A 1001 -25.19 26.18 -41.77
C LEU A 1001 -25.76 26.93 -43.01
N PRO A 1002 -25.76 28.31 -43.09
CA PRO A 1002 -25.22 29.34 -42.18
C PRO A 1002 -26.14 30.58 -41.86
N ASP A 1003 -25.60 31.48 -41.01
CA ASP A 1003 -25.75 32.97 -40.97
C ASP A 1003 -27.13 33.68 -40.98
N VAL A 1004 -27.43 34.40 -39.88
CA VAL A 1004 -27.90 35.82 -39.88
C VAL A 1004 -27.30 36.54 -38.65
N SER A 1005 -27.18 37.88 -38.66
CA SER A 1005 -26.40 38.69 -37.70
C SER A 1005 -27.14 39.91 -37.08
N ALA A 1006 -26.46 40.63 -36.15
CA ALA A 1006 -26.79 41.95 -35.55
C ALA A 1006 -27.88 41.97 -34.43
N LEU A 1007 -27.88 42.76 -33.34
CA LEU A 1007 -27.01 43.83 -32.74
C LEU A 1007 -26.81 43.53 -31.20
N HIS A 1008 -26.11 44.26 -30.32
CA HIS A 1008 -25.81 45.71 -30.16
C HIS A 1008 -24.61 45.99 -29.20
N GLU A 1009 -23.86 47.07 -29.45
CA GLU A 1009 -22.99 47.97 -28.61
C GLU A 1009 -22.65 47.66 -27.11
N LEU A 1010 -21.56 48.12 -26.46
CA LEU A 1010 -20.39 49.03 -26.71
C LEU A 1010 -19.36 48.84 -25.52
N ALA A 1011 -18.21 49.50 -25.29
CA ALA A 1011 -17.37 50.53 -25.95
C ALA A 1011 -15.89 50.50 -25.43
N GLY A 1012 -14.91 50.68 -26.33
CA GLY A 1012 -13.61 51.37 -26.07
C GLY A 1012 -12.50 50.67 -25.25
N ALA A 1013 -11.20 50.94 -25.46
CA ALA A 1013 -10.53 51.74 -26.51
C ALA A 1013 -9.05 51.32 -26.69
N SER A 1014 -8.46 51.60 -27.87
CA SER A 1014 -7.04 51.39 -28.25
C SER A 1014 -6.19 52.68 -27.98
N PRO A 1015 -4.84 52.78 -28.21
CA PRO A 1015 -3.97 52.27 -29.30
C PRO A 1015 -2.77 51.41 -28.80
N ALA A 1016 -1.94 50.66 -29.56
CA ALA A 1016 -1.48 50.63 -30.97
C ALA A 1016 -0.21 51.47 -31.32
N LEU A 1017 0.91 50.81 -31.70
CA LEU A 1017 1.89 51.14 -32.79
C LEU A 1017 3.35 50.63 -32.57
N SER A 1018 3.64 49.41 -33.08
CA SER A 1018 4.69 49.06 -34.08
C SER A 1018 6.19 49.56 -33.94
N PRO A 1019 7.15 49.32 -34.88
CA PRO A 1019 8.26 48.38 -34.58
C PRO A 1019 9.70 48.82 -34.98
N LEU A 1020 10.75 48.05 -34.58
CA LEU A 1020 12.03 47.76 -35.30
C LEU A 1020 13.13 47.21 -34.36
N GLY A 1021 14.07 46.41 -34.89
CA GLY A 1021 15.41 46.17 -34.29
C GLY A 1021 15.78 44.70 -34.03
N ALA A 1022 16.59 44.09 -34.91
CA ALA A 1022 16.99 42.68 -34.84
C ALA A 1022 18.27 42.41 -34.01
N TYR A 1023 18.44 41.18 -33.51
CA TYR A 1023 19.60 40.31 -33.84
C TYR A 1023 19.28 38.82 -33.54
N ASP A 1024 20.13 37.91 -34.02
CA ASP A 1024 19.96 36.44 -34.23
C ASP A 1024 21.09 35.66 -33.47
N PRO A 1025 21.21 34.30 -33.38
CA PRO A 1025 20.53 33.20 -34.12
C PRO A 1025 20.16 31.94 -33.23
N PRO A 1026 20.26 30.63 -33.58
CA PRO A 1026 19.05 29.80 -33.76
C PRO A 1026 19.04 28.33 -33.22
N GLY A 1027 17.87 27.67 -33.31
CA GLY A 1027 17.71 26.19 -33.34
C GLY A 1027 16.82 25.60 -32.22
N ALA A 1028 15.95 24.60 -32.47
CA ALA A 1028 15.54 23.95 -33.72
C ALA A 1028 14.10 23.35 -33.63
N PHE A 1029 13.57 22.90 -34.77
CA PHE A 1029 12.25 22.27 -35.05
C PHE A 1029 11.71 21.33 -33.95
N ASP A 1030 10.41 21.30 -33.60
CA ASP A 1030 9.14 21.29 -34.38
C ASP A 1030 8.72 19.90 -34.92
N HIS A 1031 7.41 19.64 -34.97
CA HIS A 1031 6.79 18.32 -35.03
C HIS A 1031 6.87 17.62 -36.40
N GLY A 1032 7.11 16.30 -36.37
CA GLY A 1032 6.91 15.37 -37.49
C GLY A 1032 5.80 14.36 -37.20
N THR A 1033 4.72 14.38 -37.99
CA THR A 1033 3.59 13.45 -37.96
C THR A 1033 3.93 12.05 -38.52
N HIS A 1034 3.31 10.96 -38.03
CA HIS A 1034 2.32 10.14 -38.80
C HIS A 1034 2.01 8.70 -38.29
N VAL A 1035 0.73 8.30 -38.52
CA VAL A 1035 0.23 6.97 -39.00
C VAL A 1035 0.04 5.78 -38.02
N ALA A 1036 -1.10 5.08 -38.23
CA ALA A 1036 -1.53 3.73 -37.76
C ALA A 1036 -1.65 3.50 -36.23
N ASP A 1037 -2.78 3.18 -35.61
CA ASP A 1037 -4.12 2.64 -36.00
C ASP A 1037 -4.23 1.10 -36.20
N LEU A 1038 -5.26 0.52 -35.56
CA LEU A 1038 -5.77 -0.88 -35.57
C LEU A 1038 -4.80 -2.03 -35.14
N HIS A 1039 -5.04 -2.68 -33.99
CA HIS A 1039 -5.83 -3.94 -33.79
C HIS A 1039 -5.16 -5.22 -34.37
N THR A 1040 -5.13 -6.42 -33.75
CA THR A 1040 -5.62 -7.04 -32.47
C THR A 1040 -4.54 -8.04 -32.00
N GLY A 1041 -4.31 -8.37 -30.73
CA GLY A 1041 -5.26 -8.93 -29.75
C GLY A 1041 -5.26 -10.48 -29.81
N GLY A 1042 -4.67 -11.16 -28.82
CA GLY A 1042 -4.57 -12.63 -28.77
C GLY A 1042 -4.07 -13.18 -27.43
N PHE A 1043 -4.71 -14.25 -26.94
CA PHE A 1043 -4.31 -15.00 -25.73
C PHE A 1043 -3.10 -15.91 -26.02
N PHE A 1044 -2.19 -16.09 -25.05
CA PHE A 1044 -2.14 -17.30 -24.19
C PHE A 1044 -0.96 -17.23 -23.20
N PHE A 1045 -1.06 -17.97 -22.09
CA PHE A 1045 0.07 -18.26 -21.20
C PHE A 1045 1.10 -19.16 -21.89
N HIS A 1046 2.36 -19.07 -21.49
CA HIS A 1046 2.99 -20.26 -20.90
C HIS A 1046 3.96 -19.94 -19.76
#